data_AF-A0A7R9CQ69-F1
#
_entry.id   AF-A0A7R9CQ69-F1
#
_cell.length_a   1.000
_cell.length_b   1.000
_cell.length_c   1.000
_cell.angle_alpha   90.00
_cell.angle_beta   90.00
_cell.angle_gamma   90.00
#
_symmetry.space_group_name_H-M   'P 1'
#
loop_
_entity.id
_entity.type
_entity.pdbx_description
1 polymer ?
#
loop_
_entity_poly.entity_id
_entity_poly.type
_entity_poly.pdbx_seq_one_letter_code
_entity_poly.pdbx_strand_id
1 'polypeptide(L)'
;MMDELPYRAEYAKSGRASCKSCKSPIAKDTLRLAVMVQSTMHDGMQPHWYHFPCFFGKQRPKSVGDIAHFESLRWEDQQKIKTKIDALGVSGSNNDLPEKKGKKRGAAVKDYSVEYAKSNRAACRGCEEKIAKGDVRISKKDYESAEARRYGGLDRWHHVECFTKLREELEFFDSGDSLNGIKTLSKEDQQKVKQGLPKISVKVKKEDEVDGVAPEKKVKTEQSYDEGKLKEQNKIMFKYRDNLKRKLKKRDLVQLLEHNNQEVPSGEETMLDRLADNMTFGALKKCNECKTGQLVFQSGVGYKCSGDFSEYTGCNLTTLDPDKVAFHIPDNLAEEYPFLASYKYVPHKRLIINIAPSTSTSNNDAGSSGPKVARPKPPLKAMEFVLLGKTQKSKEEIKAEIVRMGGKLVTKIHDRLAAVISTPEEVEKMNKRMEEVKKCDVHVVSEDFLDEVKDGGAPVLIVKKSICSWGSDVKKRIPSEDEIDASVLGSKSKSKFVKSVPGGKIKVKVKGGVAVDPDSDLDDVAHVLKQGNDIYNSVLNMTDIQSGKNSFYKIQLLQSDKRAHNDYQYWVFRAWGRIGTTIGGKKVEEFDSKEEAIKNYESLFLDKTGNRWRDRKNFVKKPKKFFPIDIDYEDESSSLKLDSKSTVESKLAKPVQDLVQMLFDINTMKKVMIEFELDMEKMPLGKLSKRQIQQAFAVLSELQNLVQTKGSDTMLLDASNRFYTLIPHDFGIENPPIIKTEDVIKQKVNMVESLLEMEIAYSMLKSSGGEGDENVNPVDAHYLKLNTHIEVLERDSEEFKLLQQYVQNTHAETHANYSLQILEVFKVKRQGEDKRYKPFKKLNNRKLLWHGSRFTNFVGILSQGLRIAPPEAPSTGYMFGKGIYFADMVSKSANYCCTSKQNPIGLMLLCEVADRADYIEKLPAGKHSVKGLGMSQPDPEMAVIRPDGVEVPLGKAVQNKGKNVSLLYNEYIVYDIAQVNVQYLLKMEFEYKF
;
A
#
# COMPACT_ATOMS: atom_id res chain seq x y z
N MET A 1 16.82 4.02 13.80
CA MET A 1 16.18 2.79 13.29
C MET A 1 16.37 1.61 14.26
N MET A 2 16.27 1.79 15.60
CA MET A 2 16.46 0.69 16.56
C MET A 2 15.17 0.28 17.30
N ASP A 3 14.13 1.12 17.30
CA ASP A 3 12.79 0.72 17.76
C ASP A 3 12.11 -0.26 16.78
N GLU A 4 12.74 -0.54 15.63
CA GLU A 4 12.28 -1.49 14.60
C GLU A 4 12.99 -2.85 14.66
N LEU A 5 13.92 -3.05 15.60
CA LEU A 5 14.55 -4.36 15.78
C LEU A 5 13.50 -5.41 16.18
N PRO A 6 13.65 -6.67 15.72
CA PRO A 6 12.66 -7.71 15.96
C PRO A 6 12.50 -8.07 17.45
N TYR A 7 13.53 -7.81 18.26
CA TYR A 7 13.54 -8.12 19.67
C TYR A 7 13.99 -6.92 20.50
N ARG A 8 13.61 -6.94 21.78
CA ARG A 8 13.97 -5.92 22.77
C ARG A 8 14.29 -6.56 24.11
N ALA A 9 15.26 -6.03 24.85
CA ALA A 9 15.55 -6.48 26.20
C ALA A 9 15.61 -5.29 27.19
N GLU A 10 15.01 -5.45 28.37
CA GLU A 10 15.07 -4.43 29.42
C GLU A 10 14.78 -5.03 30.81
N TYR A 11 15.00 -4.24 31.86
CA TYR A 11 14.49 -4.55 33.20
C TYR A 11 13.03 -4.13 33.33
N ALA A 12 12.21 -4.97 33.95
CA ALA A 12 10.78 -4.73 34.08
C ALA A 12 10.48 -3.49 34.95
N LYS A 13 9.95 -2.42 34.35
CA LYS A 13 9.63 -1.16 35.06
C LYS A 13 8.54 -1.32 36.14
N SER A 14 7.69 -2.35 36.02
CA SER A 14 6.63 -2.67 36.99
C SER A 14 6.26 -4.15 36.91
N GLY A 15 5.60 -4.68 37.94
CA GLY A 15 5.10 -6.06 37.99
C GLY A 15 3.84 -6.34 37.15
N ARG A 16 3.38 -5.37 36.34
CA ARG A 16 2.09 -5.45 35.60
C ARG A 16 2.17 -6.26 34.31
N ALA A 17 3.37 -6.54 33.80
CA ALA A 17 3.52 -7.29 32.56
C ALA A 17 3.42 -8.79 32.81
N SER A 18 2.72 -9.52 31.94
CA SER A 18 2.65 -10.98 31.95
C SER A 18 3.46 -11.58 30.80
N CYS A 19 4.11 -12.72 31.08
CA CYS A 19 4.88 -13.44 30.08
C CYS A 19 3.96 -14.07 29.04
N LYS A 20 4.19 -13.82 27.75
CA LYS A 20 3.35 -14.35 26.68
C LYS A 20 3.43 -15.86 26.51
N SER A 21 4.49 -16.52 27.01
CA SER A 21 4.64 -17.98 27.00
C SER A 21 3.90 -18.66 28.16
N CYS A 22 4.29 -18.38 29.42
CA CYS A 22 3.74 -19.08 30.59
C CYS A 22 2.54 -18.37 31.25
N LYS A 23 2.18 -17.16 30.79
CA LYS A 23 1.11 -16.30 31.32
C LYS A 23 1.31 -15.76 32.75
N SER A 24 2.33 -16.19 33.46
CA SER A 24 2.68 -15.67 34.79
C SER A 24 3.18 -14.22 34.74
N PRO A 25 2.99 -13.42 35.82
CA PRO A 25 3.51 -12.06 35.92
C PRO A 25 5.05 -12.03 35.88
N ILE A 26 5.59 -10.92 35.38
CA ILE A 26 7.03 -10.62 35.34
C ILE A 26 7.28 -9.58 36.44
N ALA A 27 8.05 -9.95 37.47
CA ALA A 27 8.32 -9.09 38.61
C ALA A 27 9.11 -7.83 38.22
N LYS A 28 8.90 -6.73 38.95
CA LYS A 28 9.64 -5.48 38.78
C LYS A 28 11.15 -5.73 38.90
N ASP A 29 11.94 -4.96 38.16
CA ASP A 29 13.41 -4.99 38.14
C ASP A 29 14.04 -6.32 37.66
N THR A 30 13.25 -7.25 37.12
CA THR A 30 13.76 -8.49 36.50
C THR A 30 14.04 -8.34 35.01
N LEU A 31 15.05 -9.05 34.50
CA LEU A 31 15.37 -9.10 33.08
C LEU A 31 14.23 -9.75 32.29
N ARG A 32 13.73 -9.03 31.29
CA ARG A 32 12.71 -9.51 30.35
C ARG A 32 13.12 -9.21 28.91
N LEU A 33 12.67 -10.08 28.02
CA LEU A 33 12.86 -9.91 26.58
C LEU A 33 11.50 -9.84 25.90
N ALA A 34 11.40 -9.09 24.82
CA ALA A 34 10.21 -8.97 24.01
C ALA A 34 10.46 -9.31 22.55
N VAL A 35 9.41 -9.82 21.93
CA VAL A 35 9.27 -9.81 20.47
C VAL A 35 8.47 -8.57 20.11
N MET A 36 8.96 -7.77 19.16
CA MET A 36 8.24 -6.61 18.64
C MET A 36 7.26 -7.09 17.58
N VAL A 37 5.96 -6.88 17.81
CA VAL A 37 4.89 -7.31 16.91
C VAL A 37 3.98 -6.16 16.53
N GLN A 38 3.47 -6.15 15.29
CA GLN A 38 2.52 -5.13 14.86
C GLN A 38 1.25 -5.17 15.74
N SER A 39 0.88 -4.02 16.29
CA SER A 39 -0.36 -3.86 17.05
C SER A 39 -1.58 -3.98 16.14
N THR A 40 -2.66 -4.57 16.67
CA THR A 40 -3.96 -4.60 15.99
C THR A 40 -4.79 -3.34 16.28
N MET A 41 -4.45 -2.59 17.33
CA MET A 41 -5.27 -1.50 17.88
C MET A 41 -4.75 -0.10 17.55
N HIS A 42 -3.48 0.01 17.19
CA HIS A 42 -2.82 1.28 16.88
C HIS A 42 -1.69 1.06 15.88
N ASP A 43 -1.32 2.13 15.18
CA ASP A 43 -0.28 2.11 14.17
C ASP A 43 1.11 2.14 14.82
N GLY A 44 1.66 0.95 15.07
CA GLY A 44 2.98 0.77 15.65
C GLY A 44 3.24 -0.64 16.18
N MET A 45 4.49 -0.86 16.60
CA MET A 45 4.94 -2.11 17.19
C MET A 45 4.63 -2.13 18.70
N GLN A 46 4.17 -3.27 19.20
CA GLN A 46 3.98 -3.53 20.63
C GLN A 46 4.91 -4.65 21.12
N PRO A 47 5.50 -4.51 22.31
CA PRO A 47 6.36 -5.55 22.87
C PRO A 47 5.52 -6.69 23.46
N HIS A 48 5.73 -7.90 22.96
CA HIS A 48 5.29 -9.12 23.60
C HIS A 48 6.34 -9.61 24.58
N TRP A 49 6.16 -9.30 25.87
CA TRP A 49 7.14 -9.63 26.92
C TRP A 49 7.18 -11.12 27.29
N TYR A 50 8.36 -11.61 27.60
CA TYR A 50 8.68 -12.95 28.05
C TYR A 50 9.67 -12.89 29.21
N HIS A 51 9.61 -13.85 30.14
CA HIS A 51 10.74 -14.13 31.02
C HIS A 51 11.94 -14.57 30.16
N PHE A 52 13.16 -14.29 30.63
CA PHE A 52 14.40 -14.72 29.97
C PHE A 52 14.38 -16.20 29.49
N PRO A 53 14.10 -17.21 30.33
CA PRO A 53 14.07 -18.60 29.87
C PRO A 53 12.94 -18.89 28.87
N CYS A 54 11.78 -18.24 29.04
CA CYS A 54 10.64 -18.42 28.14
C CYS A 54 10.91 -17.85 26.75
N PHE A 55 11.64 -16.73 26.66
CA PHE A 55 12.02 -16.13 25.39
C PHE A 55 12.87 -17.10 24.56
N PHE A 56 13.99 -17.59 25.11
CA PHE A 56 14.88 -18.51 24.40
C PHE A 56 14.29 -19.92 24.19
N GLY A 57 13.19 -20.26 24.86
CA GLY A 57 12.40 -21.45 24.57
C GLY A 57 11.48 -21.31 23.34
N LYS A 58 11.23 -20.08 22.88
CA LYS A 58 10.28 -19.77 21.79
C LYS A 58 10.92 -19.01 20.63
N GLN A 59 11.98 -18.27 20.87
CA GLN A 59 12.61 -17.35 19.94
C GLN A 59 14.08 -17.73 19.73
N ARG A 60 14.59 -17.41 18.54
CA ARG A 60 15.96 -17.70 18.14
C ARG A 60 16.59 -16.47 17.46
N PRO A 61 16.94 -15.43 18.23
CA PRO A 61 17.76 -14.33 17.69
C PRO A 61 19.07 -14.87 17.13
N LYS A 62 19.52 -14.33 15.99
CA LYS A 62 20.76 -14.75 15.32
C LYS A 62 21.96 -13.98 15.85
N SER A 63 21.74 -12.72 16.23
CA SER A 63 22.76 -11.84 16.78
C SER A 63 22.22 -11.04 17.96
N VAL A 64 23.11 -10.60 18.86
CA VAL A 64 22.77 -9.56 19.85
C VAL A 64 22.38 -8.24 19.17
N GLY A 65 22.83 -8.00 17.93
CA GLY A 65 22.41 -6.87 17.10
C GLY A 65 20.91 -6.88 16.75
N ASP A 66 20.23 -8.02 16.89
CA ASP A 66 18.78 -8.14 16.68
C ASP A 66 17.97 -7.67 17.90
N ILE A 67 18.63 -7.35 19.02
CA ILE A 67 18.01 -7.04 20.31
C ILE A 67 18.22 -5.57 20.66
N ALA A 68 17.15 -4.77 20.59
CA ALA A 68 17.16 -3.39 21.05
C ALA A 68 17.47 -3.31 22.55
N HIS A 69 18.19 -2.24 22.94
CA HIS A 69 18.62 -1.93 24.31
C HIS A 69 19.61 -2.92 24.94
N PHE A 70 20.27 -3.76 24.15
CA PHE A 70 21.24 -4.74 24.66
C PHE A 70 22.38 -4.09 25.48
N GLU A 71 23.01 -3.01 25.01
CA GLU A 71 24.11 -2.34 25.73
C GLU A 71 23.66 -1.65 27.02
N SER A 72 22.36 -1.41 27.16
CA SER A 72 21.77 -0.79 28.36
C SER A 72 21.58 -1.78 29.50
N LEU A 73 21.83 -3.07 29.29
CA LEU A 73 21.73 -4.11 30.32
C LEU A 73 23.01 -4.18 31.16
N ARG A 74 22.93 -4.76 32.37
CA ARG A 74 24.12 -5.08 33.17
C ARG A 74 25.00 -6.07 32.41
N TRP A 75 26.31 -5.95 32.58
CA TRP A 75 27.29 -6.80 31.92
C TRP A 75 27.00 -8.30 32.08
N GLU A 76 26.61 -8.74 33.27
CA GLU A 76 26.30 -10.14 33.55
C GLU A 76 25.11 -10.63 32.71
N ASP A 77 24.10 -9.80 32.50
CA ASP A 77 22.92 -10.13 31.70
C ASP A 77 23.21 -10.05 30.20
N GLN A 78 24.08 -9.12 29.76
CA GLN A 78 24.60 -9.10 28.40
C GLN A 78 25.30 -10.42 28.06
N GLN A 79 26.16 -10.90 28.97
CA GLN A 79 26.88 -12.16 28.81
C GLN A 79 25.93 -13.37 28.82
N LYS A 80 24.93 -13.39 29.71
CA LYS A 80 23.89 -14.44 29.69
C LYS A 80 23.15 -14.51 28.36
N ILE A 81 22.79 -13.37 27.76
CA ILE A 81 22.15 -13.30 26.45
C ILE A 81 23.11 -13.79 25.36
N LYS A 82 24.36 -13.30 25.32
CA LYS A 82 25.39 -13.76 24.38
C LYS A 82 25.55 -15.28 24.43
N THR A 83 25.79 -15.85 25.61
CA THR A 83 25.93 -17.30 25.80
C THR A 83 24.70 -18.08 25.32
N LYS A 84 23.48 -17.55 25.50
CA LYS A 84 22.27 -18.18 24.98
C LYS A 84 22.17 -18.11 23.45
N ILE A 85 22.56 -17.00 22.84
CA ILE A 85 22.60 -16.85 21.38
C ILE A 85 23.68 -17.77 20.79
N ASP A 86 24.87 -17.80 21.37
CA ASP A 86 25.96 -18.68 20.93
C ASP A 86 25.54 -20.14 21.04
N ALA A 87 24.90 -20.54 22.14
CA ALA A 87 24.37 -21.89 22.32
C ALA A 87 23.29 -22.26 21.29
N LEU A 88 22.57 -21.28 20.73
CA LEU A 88 21.68 -21.49 19.59
C LEU A 88 22.46 -21.56 18.26
N GLY A 89 23.51 -20.77 18.12
CA GLY A 89 24.38 -20.62 16.94
C GLY A 89 25.39 -21.74 16.70
N VAL A 90 25.79 -22.53 17.71
CA VAL A 90 26.67 -23.73 17.52
C VAL A 90 26.02 -24.82 16.64
N SER A 91 24.77 -24.62 16.21
CA SER A 91 24.11 -25.39 15.15
C SER A 91 24.55 -25.01 13.72
N GLY A 92 25.30 -23.92 13.52
CA GLY A 92 25.75 -23.42 12.23
C GLY A 92 27.02 -22.56 12.33
N SER A 93 28.13 -23.11 11.84
CA SER A 93 29.42 -22.45 11.55
C SER A 93 30.26 -21.92 12.74
N ASN A 94 31.22 -22.74 13.18
CA ASN A 94 32.64 -22.36 13.26
C ASN A 94 33.52 -23.63 13.44
N ASN A 95 34.49 -23.80 12.55
CA ASN A 95 35.65 -24.68 12.74
C ASN A 95 36.73 -23.80 13.35
N ASP A 96 37.11 -24.07 14.61
CA ASP A 96 38.50 -24.02 15.08
C ASP A 96 38.49 -24.21 16.61
N LEU A 97 38.55 -25.48 17.03
CA LEU A 97 39.04 -25.93 18.34
C LEU A 97 39.48 -27.41 18.16
N PRO A 98 40.59 -27.83 18.79
CA PRO A 98 41.22 -29.12 18.52
C PRO A 98 40.37 -30.28 19.04
N GLU A 99 40.49 -31.41 18.34
CA GLU A 99 39.72 -32.64 18.50
C GLU A 99 39.46 -33.06 19.95
N LYS A 100 38.19 -33.05 20.35
CA LYS A 100 37.67 -34.03 21.31
C LYS A 100 36.53 -34.81 20.66
N LYS A 101 36.76 -36.12 20.53
CA LYS A 101 35.90 -37.13 19.92
C LYS A 101 34.44 -37.05 20.41
N GLY A 102 33.52 -36.97 19.45
CA GLY A 102 32.16 -37.49 19.57
C GLY A 102 31.07 -36.53 20.05
N LYS A 103 30.58 -35.62 19.20
CA LYS A 103 29.17 -35.17 19.25
C LYS A 103 28.70 -34.67 17.87
N LYS A 104 27.57 -35.23 17.42
CA LYS A 104 26.97 -35.07 16.08
C LYS A 104 26.72 -33.60 15.73
N ARG A 105 27.22 -33.18 14.55
CA ARG A 105 26.71 -32.01 13.82
C ARG A 105 25.34 -32.35 13.25
N GLY A 106 24.31 -31.65 13.72
CA GLY A 106 22.99 -31.67 13.10
C GLY A 106 22.32 -30.35 13.41
N ALA A 107 21.96 -29.58 12.38
CA ALA A 107 20.83 -28.67 12.50
C ALA A 107 19.69 -29.46 13.16
N ALA A 108 19.13 -28.95 14.25
CA ALA A 108 18.32 -29.78 15.12
C ALA A 108 17.12 -30.32 14.34
N VAL A 109 17.13 -31.64 14.08
CA VAL A 109 16.01 -32.45 13.57
C VAL A 109 14.66 -32.07 14.20
N LYS A 110 14.70 -31.46 15.39
CA LYS A 110 13.61 -30.81 16.13
C LYS A 110 12.79 -29.77 15.36
N ASP A 111 13.35 -29.10 14.36
CA ASP A 111 12.64 -28.09 13.57
C ASP A 111 11.86 -28.67 12.39
N TYR A 112 11.99 -29.97 12.16
CA TYR A 112 11.26 -30.69 11.13
C TYR A 112 10.25 -31.63 11.75
N SER A 113 9.05 -31.66 11.19
CA SER A 113 8.00 -32.60 11.62
C SER A 113 7.29 -33.20 10.42
N VAL A 114 6.76 -34.40 10.61
CA VAL A 114 5.93 -35.10 9.64
C VAL A 114 4.64 -35.55 10.31
N GLU A 115 3.51 -35.31 9.66
CA GLU A 115 2.19 -35.76 10.12
C GLU A 115 1.23 -35.93 8.93
N TYR A 116 0.08 -36.57 9.19
CA TYR A 116 -1.06 -36.50 8.28
C TYR A 116 -1.73 -35.12 8.36
N ALA A 117 -2.06 -34.56 7.21
CA ALA A 117 -2.76 -33.29 7.12
C ALA A 117 -4.14 -33.39 7.79
N LYS A 118 -4.37 -32.57 8.82
CA LYS A 118 -5.63 -32.57 9.60
C LYS A 118 -6.80 -31.94 8.84
N SER A 119 -6.51 -31.11 7.83
CA SER A 119 -7.51 -30.42 6.99
C SER A 119 -6.89 -30.00 5.65
N ASN A 120 -7.74 -29.66 4.67
CA ASN A 120 -7.36 -29.17 3.33
C ASN A 120 -6.92 -27.69 3.32
N ARG A 121 -6.72 -27.06 4.49
CA ARG A 121 -6.46 -25.62 4.57
C ARG A 121 -5.01 -25.25 4.23
N ALA A 122 -4.07 -26.14 4.53
CA ALA A 122 -2.64 -25.90 4.32
C ALA A 122 -2.29 -25.95 2.83
N ALA A 123 -1.46 -25.00 2.38
CA ALA A 123 -0.84 -25.02 1.07
C ALA A 123 0.64 -25.42 1.20
N CYS A 124 1.12 -26.22 0.26
CA CYS A 124 2.52 -26.60 0.16
C CYS A 124 3.38 -25.39 -0.20
N ARG A 125 4.49 -25.14 0.50
CA ARG A 125 5.37 -24.00 0.20
C ARG A 125 6.29 -24.18 -1.01
N GLY A 126 6.38 -25.40 -1.54
CA GLY A 126 7.14 -25.66 -2.77
C GLY A 126 6.31 -25.50 -4.04
N CYS A 127 5.16 -26.18 -4.11
CA CYS A 127 4.32 -26.19 -5.31
C CYS A 127 3.04 -25.35 -5.18
N GLU A 128 2.79 -24.75 -4.01
CA GLU A 128 1.68 -23.81 -3.73
C GLU A 128 0.27 -24.39 -3.76
N GLU A 129 0.13 -25.65 -4.16
CA GLU A 129 -1.11 -26.41 -4.12
C GLU A 129 -1.55 -26.78 -2.69
N LYS A 130 -2.86 -26.94 -2.49
CA LYS A 130 -3.42 -27.42 -1.22
C LYS A 130 -2.97 -28.85 -0.92
N ILE A 131 -2.65 -29.09 0.35
CA ILE A 131 -2.36 -30.42 0.88
C ILE A 131 -3.67 -31.03 1.36
N ALA A 132 -4.10 -32.16 0.79
CA ALA A 132 -5.38 -32.78 1.13
C ALA A 132 -5.33 -33.42 2.52
N LYS A 133 -6.48 -33.45 3.20
CA LYS A 133 -6.66 -34.06 4.51
C LYS A 133 -6.36 -35.55 4.39
N GLY A 134 -5.52 -36.06 5.28
CA GLY A 134 -5.04 -37.43 5.24
C GLY A 134 -3.76 -37.63 4.43
N ASP A 135 -3.28 -36.62 3.68
CA ASP A 135 -1.98 -36.71 3.01
C ASP A 135 -0.84 -36.54 4.01
N VAL A 136 0.26 -37.26 3.79
CA VAL A 136 1.51 -37.06 4.53
C VAL A 136 2.14 -35.72 4.12
N ARG A 137 2.51 -34.92 5.11
CA ARG A 137 3.18 -33.63 4.90
C ARG A 137 4.35 -33.43 5.84
N ILE A 138 5.36 -32.72 5.37
CA ILE A 138 6.57 -32.40 6.13
C ILE A 138 6.65 -30.89 6.33
N SER A 139 6.98 -30.44 7.53
CA SER A 139 7.21 -29.03 7.82
C SER A 139 8.68 -28.73 8.13
N LYS A 140 9.11 -27.52 7.76
CA LYS A 140 10.25 -26.81 8.37
C LYS A 140 9.67 -25.71 9.25
N LYS A 141 10.10 -25.62 10.50
CA LYS A 141 9.65 -24.57 11.41
C LYS A 141 10.37 -23.26 11.07
N ASP A 142 9.60 -22.27 10.65
CA ASP A 142 10.03 -20.89 10.40
C ASP A 142 10.02 -20.13 11.73
N TYR A 143 11.09 -19.40 12.03
CA TYR A 143 11.17 -18.48 13.18
C TYR A 143 11.43 -17.03 12.76
N GLU A 144 11.55 -16.77 11.45
CA GLU A 144 12.08 -15.52 10.91
C GLU A 144 10.97 -14.59 10.42
N SER A 145 9.91 -15.13 9.81
CA SER A 145 8.81 -14.28 9.35
C SER A 145 8.13 -13.55 10.52
N ALA A 146 7.57 -12.37 10.24
CA ALA A 146 6.87 -11.56 11.25
C ALA A 146 5.78 -12.37 11.98
N GLU A 147 5.09 -13.25 11.24
CA GLU A 147 4.06 -14.13 11.78
C GLU A 147 4.66 -15.27 12.62
N ALA A 148 5.77 -15.87 12.19
CA ALA A 148 6.50 -16.88 12.96
C ALA A 148 7.02 -16.34 14.30
N ARG A 149 7.63 -15.15 14.31
CA ARG A 149 8.11 -14.48 15.52
C ARG A 149 6.99 -14.28 16.55
N ARG A 150 5.78 -13.93 16.08
CA ARG A 150 4.60 -13.73 16.93
C ARG A 150 4.21 -15.00 17.71
N TYR A 151 4.34 -16.17 17.09
CA TYR A 151 3.93 -17.46 17.69
C TYR A 151 5.10 -18.24 18.31
N GLY A 152 6.35 -17.82 18.07
CA GLY A 152 7.54 -18.53 18.51
C GLY A 152 7.81 -19.78 17.69
N GLY A 153 7.65 -19.63 16.37
CA GLY A 153 7.76 -20.70 15.38
C GLY A 153 6.45 -20.93 14.63
N LEU A 154 6.53 -21.09 13.30
CA LEU A 154 5.40 -21.45 12.45
C LEU A 154 5.79 -22.61 11.54
N ASP A 155 5.01 -23.68 11.54
CA ASP A 155 5.26 -24.85 10.70
C ASP A 155 4.93 -24.52 9.23
N ARG A 156 5.94 -24.51 8.37
CA ARG A 156 5.81 -24.32 6.92
C ARG A 156 5.70 -25.67 6.24
N TRP A 157 4.46 -26.04 5.88
CA TRP A 157 4.14 -27.36 5.33
C TRP A 157 4.50 -27.51 3.85
N HIS A 158 4.93 -28.72 3.49
CA HIS A 158 5.27 -29.16 2.14
C HIS A 158 4.68 -30.55 1.91
N HIS A 159 4.35 -30.87 0.65
CA HIS A 159 4.20 -32.26 0.23
C HIS A 159 5.54 -32.99 0.42
N VAL A 160 5.52 -34.30 0.70
CA VAL A 160 6.75 -35.11 0.85
C VAL A 160 7.68 -34.93 -0.34
N GLU A 161 7.17 -35.06 -1.57
CA GLU A 161 7.94 -34.89 -2.81
C GLU A 161 8.53 -33.49 -2.96
N CYS A 162 7.75 -32.46 -2.61
CA CYS A 162 8.22 -31.07 -2.69
C CYS A 162 9.31 -30.81 -1.66
N PHE A 163 9.17 -31.35 -0.44
CA PHE A 163 10.19 -31.25 0.59
C PHE A 163 11.47 -31.98 0.18
N THR A 164 11.37 -33.16 -0.43
CA THR A 164 12.52 -33.90 -0.97
C THR A 164 13.27 -33.10 -2.02
N LYS A 165 12.58 -32.45 -2.96
CA LYS A 165 13.20 -31.61 -3.99
C LYS A 165 13.85 -30.35 -3.41
N LEU A 166 13.24 -29.77 -2.39
CA LEU A 166 13.72 -28.53 -1.74
C LEU A 166 14.64 -28.81 -0.54
N ARG A 167 15.03 -30.06 -0.29
CA ARG A 167 15.71 -30.45 0.95
C ARG A 167 17.03 -29.71 1.19
N GLU A 168 17.73 -29.31 0.13
CA GLU A 168 18.98 -28.55 0.21
C GLU A 168 18.72 -27.10 0.62
N GLU A 169 17.77 -26.42 -0.04
CA GLU A 169 17.30 -25.08 0.34
C GLU A 169 16.70 -25.06 1.76
N LEU A 170 16.01 -26.14 2.12
CA LEU A 170 15.45 -26.33 3.44
C LEU A 170 16.49 -26.81 4.45
N GLU A 171 17.74 -27.08 4.06
CA GLU A 171 18.85 -27.49 4.93
C GLU A 171 18.57 -28.78 5.73
N PHE A 172 17.90 -29.75 5.11
CA PHE A 172 17.61 -31.07 5.69
C PHE A 172 18.46 -32.19 5.07
N PHE A 173 19.46 -32.63 5.82
CA PHE A 173 20.44 -33.63 5.36
C PHE A 173 20.35 -35.01 6.04
N ASP A 174 19.55 -35.14 7.11
CA ASP A 174 19.37 -36.42 7.81
C ASP A 174 18.36 -37.34 7.09
N SER A 175 18.17 -38.56 7.59
CA SER A 175 17.16 -39.51 7.10
C SER A 175 15.74 -39.09 7.49
N GLY A 176 14.75 -39.44 6.67
CA GLY A 176 13.32 -39.32 7.03
C GLY A 176 12.95 -40.02 8.35
N ASP A 177 13.70 -41.05 8.76
CA ASP A 177 13.56 -41.72 10.06
C ASP A 177 13.79 -40.79 11.27
N SER A 178 14.52 -39.70 11.06
CA SER A 178 14.83 -38.73 12.11
C SER A 178 13.67 -37.77 12.36
N LEU A 179 12.73 -37.61 11.41
CA LEU A 179 11.67 -36.62 11.49
C LEU A 179 10.76 -36.83 12.70
N ASN A 180 10.45 -35.75 13.41
CA ASN A 180 9.48 -35.81 14.51
C ASN A 180 8.10 -36.16 13.99
N GLY A 181 7.45 -37.16 14.61
CA GLY A 181 6.11 -37.60 14.21
C GLY A 181 6.10 -38.75 13.20
N ILE A 182 7.26 -39.21 12.70
CA ILE A 182 7.33 -40.33 11.72
C ILE A 182 6.66 -41.60 12.24
N LYS A 183 6.80 -41.90 13.54
CA LYS A 183 6.20 -43.07 14.20
C LYS A 183 4.67 -43.05 14.24
N THR A 184 4.03 -41.91 13.95
CA THR A 184 2.57 -41.77 13.92
C THR A 184 1.96 -42.11 12.55
N LEU A 185 2.79 -42.28 11.52
CA LEU A 185 2.34 -42.68 10.19
C LEU A 185 2.19 -44.21 10.07
N SER A 186 1.44 -44.66 9.07
CA SER A 186 1.38 -46.08 8.69
C SER A 186 2.77 -46.63 8.31
N LYS A 187 3.00 -47.95 8.42
CA LYS A 187 4.30 -48.55 8.05
C LYS A 187 4.67 -48.29 6.58
N GLU A 188 3.67 -48.30 5.70
CA GLU A 188 3.84 -47.99 4.28
C GLU A 188 4.30 -46.54 4.07
N ASP A 189 3.67 -45.58 4.74
CA ASP A 189 4.01 -44.16 4.59
C ASP A 189 5.34 -43.81 5.27
N GLN A 190 5.69 -44.49 6.37
CA GLN A 190 7.03 -44.41 6.96
C GLN A 190 8.10 -44.81 5.93
N GLN A 191 7.87 -45.90 5.20
CA GLN A 191 8.79 -46.37 4.16
C GLN A 191 8.87 -45.38 2.99
N LYS A 192 7.74 -44.79 2.55
CA LYS A 192 7.73 -43.75 1.51
C LYS A 192 8.55 -42.52 1.91
N VAL A 193 8.37 -42.00 3.13
CA VAL A 193 9.13 -40.84 3.62
C VAL A 193 10.62 -41.17 3.74
N LYS A 194 10.96 -42.37 4.21
CA LYS A 194 12.35 -42.84 4.32
C LYS A 194 13.03 -42.97 2.97
N GLN A 195 12.34 -43.55 1.98
CA GLN A 195 12.84 -43.68 0.61
C GLN A 195 13.03 -42.32 -0.06
N GLY A 196 12.09 -41.38 0.15
CA GLY A 196 12.17 -40.02 -0.37
C GLY A 196 13.20 -39.13 0.33
N LEU A 197 13.64 -39.47 1.54
CA LEU A 197 14.62 -38.69 2.31
C LEU A 197 15.72 -39.61 2.85
N PRO A 198 16.60 -40.14 1.99
CA PRO A 198 17.78 -40.86 2.46
C PRO A 198 18.73 -39.89 3.14
N LYS A 199 19.52 -40.40 4.09
CA LYS A 199 20.58 -39.63 4.73
C LYS A 199 21.65 -39.26 3.70
N ILE A 200 21.93 -37.97 3.56
CA ILE A 200 22.99 -37.48 2.66
C ILE A 200 24.19 -37.08 3.51
N SER A 201 25.37 -37.59 3.19
CA SER A 201 26.63 -37.11 3.73
C SER A 201 27.09 -35.91 2.89
N VAL A 202 27.16 -34.73 3.51
CA VAL A 202 27.73 -33.55 2.86
C VAL A 202 29.25 -33.76 2.75
N LYS A 203 29.75 -34.16 1.58
CA LYS A 203 31.16 -33.98 1.21
C LYS A 203 31.28 -32.61 0.57
N VAL A 204 31.92 -31.67 1.26
CA VAL A 204 32.28 -30.38 0.66
C VAL A 204 33.28 -30.67 -0.45
N LYS A 205 32.88 -30.52 -1.71
CA LYS A 205 33.82 -30.39 -2.82
C LYS A 205 34.49 -29.02 -2.67
N LYS A 206 35.83 -29.01 -2.64
CA LYS A 206 36.58 -27.85 -3.13
C LYS A 206 36.40 -27.90 -4.65
N GLU A 207 35.61 -27.01 -5.22
CA GLU A 207 35.60 -26.79 -6.66
C GLU A 207 36.50 -25.60 -6.96
N ASP A 208 37.33 -25.80 -7.98
CA ASP A 208 38.40 -24.94 -8.46
C ASP A 208 37.87 -23.62 -9.02
N GLU A 209 38.74 -22.61 -8.98
CA GLU A 209 38.54 -21.26 -9.51
C GLU A 209 38.17 -21.26 -10.99
N VAL A 210 37.06 -20.61 -11.35
CA VAL A 210 36.88 -19.95 -12.66
C VAL A 210 35.87 -18.80 -12.55
N ASP A 211 36.20 -17.73 -13.25
CA ASP A 211 35.78 -16.34 -13.07
C ASP A 211 34.28 -16.04 -13.23
N GLY A 212 33.74 -15.26 -12.29
CA GLY A 212 32.40 -14.67 -12.40
C GLY A 212 31.88 -14.02 -11.11
N VAL A 213 32.18 -12.72 -10.96
CA VAL A 213 31.73 -11.79 -9.90
C VAL A 213 32.18 -12.15 -8.49
N ALA A 214 33.13 -11.34 -7.99
CA ALA A 214 33.66 -11.44 -6.64
C ALA A 214 32.53 -11.60 -5.61
N PRO A 215 32.55 -12.64 -4.74
CA PRO A 215 31.73 -12.62 -3.56
C PRO A 215 32.13 -11.37 -2.79
N GLU A 216 31.15 -10.49 -2.51
CA GLU A 216 31.34 -9.36 -1.63
C GLU A 216 32.11 -9.85 -0.41
N LYS A 217 33.29 -9.24 -0.20
CA LYS A 217 34.13 -9.49 0.96
C LYS A 217 33.21 -9.62 2.16
N LYS A 218 33.20 -10.81 2.79
CA LYS A 218 32.81 -10.92 4.19
C LYS A 218 33.59 -9.82 4.89
N VAL A 219 32.90 -8.74 5.27
CA VAL A 219 33.45 -7.79 6.21
C VAL A 219 33.72 -8.64 7.44
N LYS A 220 35.00 -8.91 7.69
CA LYS A 220 35.45 -9.42 8.98
C LYS A 220 35.03 -8.36 9.99
N THR A 221 33.87 -8.52 10.60
CA THR A 221 33.51 -7.75 11.79
C THR A 221 34.16 -8.40 13.02
N GLU A 222 35.47 -8.61 12.95
CA GLU A 222 36.32 -8.66 14.13
C GLU A 222 36.92 -7.27 14.29
N GLN A 223 36.08 -6.29 14.64
CA GLN A 223 36.61 -5.22 15.47
C GLN A 223 36.81 -5.85 16.85
N SER A 224 38.05 -6.13 17.22
CA SER A 224 38.39 -6.59 18.57
C SER A 224 38.19 -5.45 19.55
N TYR A 225 36.95 -5.25 19.99
CA TYR A 225 36.66 -4.34 21.10
C TYR A 225 37.25 -4.95 22.37
N ASP A 226 37.93 -4.13 23.17
CA ASP A 226 38.43 -4.56 24.48
C ASP A 226 37.24 -4.81 25.43
N GLU A 227 36.86 -6.08 25.57
CA GLU A 227 35.77 -6.50 26.46
C GLU A 227 36.02 -6.08 27.92
N GLY A 228 37.28 -5.95 28.33
CA GLY A 228 37.66 -5.45 29.64
C GLY A 228 37.24 -4.00 29.84
N LYS A 229 37.51 -3.12 28.88
CA LYS A 229 37.09 -1.71 28.92
C LYS A 229 35.58 -1.54 28.84
N LEU A 230 34.89 -2.38 28.06
CA LEU A 230 33.42 -2.36 27.97
C LEU A 230 32.76 -2.78 29.29
N LYS A 231 33.31 -3.82 29.94
CA LYS A 231 32.87 -4.24 31.27
C LYS A 231 33.06 -3.13 32.30
N GLU A 232 34.21 -2.44 32.27
CA GLU A 232 34.48 -1.34 33.20
C GLU A 232 33.55 -0.15 32.97
N GLN A 233 33.35 0.24 31.71
CA GLN A 233 32.37 1.27 31.35
C GLN A 233 30.96 0.95 31.89
N ASN A 234 30.48 -0.27 31.67
CA ASN A 234 29.16 -0.70 32.16
C ASN A 234 29.08 -0.64 33.70
N LYS A 235 30.12 -1.10 34.41
CA LYS A 235 30.18 -1.04 35.87
C LYS A 235 30.10 0.39 36.41
N ILE A 236 30.83 1.34 35.81
CA ILE A 236 30.81 2.75 36.22
C ILE A 236 29.40 3.33 36.03
N MET A 237 28.78 3.10 34.86
CA MET A 237 27.43 3.57 34.59
C MET A 237 26.41 3.03 35.60
N PHE A 238 26.43 1.71 35.85
CA PHE A 238 25.52 1.10 36.83
C PHE A 238 25.81 1.51 38.27
N LYS A 239 27.07 1.78 38.63
CA LYS A 239 27.42 2.35 39.95
C LYS A 239 26.72 3.69 40.18
N TYR A 240 26.76 4.61 39.20
CA TYR A 240 26.04 5.88 39.32
C TYR A 240 24.53 5.66 39.33
N ARG A 241 24.02 4.87 38.38
CA ARG A 241 22.59 4.56 38.27
C ARG A 241 22.00 4.00 39.56
N ASP A 242 22.67 3.03 40.18
CA ASP A 242 22.20 2.36 41.40
C ASP A 242 22.28 3.27 42.63
N ASN A 243 23.29 4.14 42.70
CA ASN A 243 23.39 5.15 43.75
C ASN A 243 22.28 6.20 43.63
N LEU A 244 22.04 6.71 42.42
CA LEU A 244 20.95 7.64 42.14
C LEU A 244 19.60 7.01 42.50
N LYS A 245 19.32 5.79 42.02
CA LYS A 245 18.05 5.07 42.26
C LYS A 245 17.77 4.82 43.75
N ARG A 246 18.82 4.51 44.53
CA ARG A 246 18.67 4.15 45.95
C ARG A 246 18.60 5.36 46.87
N LYS A 247 19.28 6.46 46.53
CA LYS A 247 19.50 7.58 47.44
C LYS A 247 18.70 8.83 47.11
N LEU A 248 18.35 9.08 45.85
CA LEU A 248 17.68 10.32 45.43
C LEU A 248 16.19 10.10 45.20
N LYS A 249 15.40 11.16 45.43
CA LYS A 249 14.00 11.22 45.04
C LYS A 249 13.88 11.78 43.63
N LYS A 250 12.72 11.56 42.99
CA LYS A 250 12.44 12.05 41.63
C LYS A 250 12.70 13.56 41.46
N ARG A 251 12.38 14.38 42.46
CA ARG A 251 12.61 15.83 42.41
C ARG A 251 14.11 16.17 42.27
N ASP A 252 14.97 15.42 42.96
CA ASP A 252 16.42 15.66 42.98
C ASP A 252 17.05 15.21 41.65
N LEU A 253 16.51 14.14 41.03
CA LEU A 253 16.88 13.71 39.68
C LEU A 253 16.54 14.78 38.62
N VAL A 254 15.37 15.42 38.75
CA VAL A 254 14.97 16.54 37.86
C VAL A 254 15.93 17.71 38.04
N GLN A 255 16.23 18.09 39.29
CA GLN A 255 17.16 19.18 39.59
C GLN A 255 18.57 18.93 39.00
N LEU A 256 19.09 17.70 39.08
CA LEU A 256 20.38 17.34 38.49
C LEU A 256 20.40 17.51 36.96
N LEU A 257 19.32 17.12 36.27
CA LEU A 257 19.21 17.27 34.82
C LEU A 257 19.13 18.75 34.41
N GLU A 258 18.26 19.52 35.07
CA GLU A 258 18.05 20.93 34.79
C GLU A 258 19.32 21.76 35.04
N HIS A 259 20.03 21.52 36.14
CA HIS A 259 21.29 22.21 36.46
C HIS A 259 22.37 21.98 35.40
N ASN A 260 22.34 20.83 34.72
CA ASN A 260 23.26 20.47 33.64
C ASN A 260 22.72 20.80 32.24
N ASN A 261 21.67 21.64 32.15
CA ASN A 261 21.02 22.05 30.90
C ASN A 261 20.52 20.86 30.05
N GLN A 262 20.08 19.78 30.70
CA GLN A 262 19.59 18.58 30.04
C GLN A 262 18.05 18.55 30.03
N GLU A 263 17.47 18.06 28.94
CA GLU A 263 16.03 17.81 28.87
C GLU A 263 15.60 16.73 29.90
N VAL A 264 14.53 17.02 30.64
CA VAL A 264 13.96 16.11 31.65
C VAL A 264 13.04 15.08 30.96
N PRO A 265 13.41 13.79 30.89
CA PRO A 265 12.57 12.77 30.25
C PRO A 265 11.35 12.39 31.11
N SER A 266 10.32 11.85 30.47
CA SER A 266 9.22 11.22 31.17
C SER A 266 9.64 9.86 31.75
N GLY A 267 9.45 9.67 33.05
CA GLY A 267 9.65 8.40 33.75
C GLY A 267 11.01 8.28 34.43
N GLU A 268 10.99 7.79 35.67
CA GLU A 268 12.14 7.76 36.58
C GLU A 268 13.31 6.91 36.05
N GLU A 269 13.03 5.72 35.51
CA GLU A 269 14.08 4.84 34.95
C GLU A 269 14.86 5.51 33.82
N THR A 270 14.18 6.30 32.97
CA THR A 270 14.83 7.02 31.86
C THR A 270 15.62 8.23 32.37
N MET A 271 15.19 8.88 33.45
CA MET A 271 16.00 9.91 34.13
C MET A 271 17.29 9.32 34.67
N LEU A 272 17.21 8.14 35.32
CA LEU A 272 18.38 7.44 35.85
C LEU A 272 19.37 7.04 34.76
N ASP A 273 18.87 6.53 33.62
CA ASP A 273 19.73 6.16 32.49
C ASP A 273 20.44 7.38 31.89
N ARG A 274 19.74 8.52 31.72
CA ARG A 274 20.34 9.78 31.23
C ARG A 274 21.37 10.35 32.20
N LEU A 275 21.06 10.39 33.49
CA LEU A 275 21.97 10.89 34.51
C LEU A 275 23.21 10.01 34.65
N ALA A 276 23.04 8.68 34.63
CA ALA A 276 24.18 7.75 34.65
C ALA A 276 25.09 7.98 33.44
N ASP A 277 24.52 8.25 32.26
CA ASP A 277 25.30 8.59 31.07
C ASP A 277 26.08 9.89 31.24
N ASN A 278 25.38 10.95 31.63
CA ASN A 278 25.94 12.28 31.74
C ASN A 278 27.00 12.36 32.86
N MET A 279 26.78 11.68 33.99
CA MET A 279 27.76 11.57 35.06
C MET A 279 29.00 10.75 34.65
N THR A 280 28.88 9.83 33.69
CA THR A 280 30.01 9.01 33.24
C THR A 280 30.81 9.72 32.16
N PHE A 281 30.14 10.29 31.15
CA PHE A 281 30.79 10.80 29.94
C PHE A 281 30.75 12.33 29.81
N GLY A 282 29.94 13.02 30.58
CA GLY A 282 29.73 14.46 30.52
C GLY A 282 28.32 14.81 30.04
N ALA A 283 27.85 16.01 30.41
CA ALA A 283 26.57 16.53 29.98
C ALA A 283 26.62 16.87 28.48
N LEU A 284 25.59 16.47 27.73
CA LEU A 284 25.57 16.61 26.27
C LEU A 284 25.11 18.01 25.88
N LYS A 285 25.80 18.65 24.93
CA LYS A 285 25.32 19.92 24.35
C LYS A 285 24.06 19.70 23.53
N LYS A 286 23.30 20.78 23.32
CA LYS A 286 22.15 20.78 22.40
C LYS A 286 22.60 20.42 20.98
N CYS A 287 21.68 19.82 20.24
CA CYS A 287 21.86 19.47 18.84
C CYS A 287 22.32 20.69 18.02
N ASN A 288 23.37 20.54 17.23
CA ASN A 288 23.89 21.61 16.37
C ASN A 288 23.03 21.82 15.10
N GLU A 289 22.30 20.79 14.64
CA GLU A 289 21.42 20.89 13.48
C GLU A 289 20.10 21.61 13.82
N CYS A 290 19.30 21.08 14.75
CA CYS A 290 17.99 21.67 15.08
C CYS A 290 18.03 22.71 16.20
N LYS A 291 19.17 22.85 16.91
CA LYS A 291 19.42 23.81 18.01
C LYS A 291 18.54 23.65 19.27
N THR A 292 17.42 22.96 19.15
CA THR A 292 16.41 22.77 20.19
C THR A 292 16.45 21.38 20.82
N GLY A 293 16.86 20.37 20.04
CA GLY A 293 16.86 18.98 20.46
C GLY A 293 18.00 18.58 21.39
N GLN A 294 17.74 17.59 22.24
CA GLN A 294 18.73 16.97 23.12
C GLN A 294 19.31 15.73 22.44
N LEU A 295 20.63 15.58 22.45
CA LEU A 295 21.26 14.31 22.06
C LEU A 295 21.06 13.31 23.19
N VAL A 296 20.67 12.08 22.85
CA VAL A 296 20.45 10.98 23.80
C VAL A 296 21.05 9.72 23.21
N PHE A 297 21.75 8.94 24.04
CA PHE A 297 22.29 7.67 23.60
C PHE A 297 21.20 6.62 23.34
N GLN A 298 21.30 5.92 22.22
CA GLN A 298 20.41 4.85 21.80
C GLN A 298 21.23 3.66 21.27
N SER A 299 21.47 2.66 22.14
CA SER A 299 22.30 1.42 21.92
C SER A 299 23.04 1.37 20.58
N GLY A 300 22.98 0.37 19.71
CA GLY A 300 23.79 0.29 18.48
C GLY A 300 23.59 1.37 17.38
N VAL A 301 23.08 2.57 17.72
CA VAL A 301 23.01 3.75 16.84
C VAL A 301 24.03 4.81 17.27
N GLY A 302 24.25 4.96 18.57
CA GLY A 302 25.02 6.07 19.15
C GLY A 302 24.12 7.16 19.73
N TYR A 303 24.57 8.41 19.68
CA TYR A 303 23.80 9.56 20.18
C TYR A 303 22.89 10.10 19.09
N LYS A 304 21.58 10.00 19.32
CA LYS A 304 20.53 10.48 18.41
C LYS A 304 19.86 11.71 19.00
N CYS A 305 19.54 12.68 18.15
CA CYS A 305 18.75 13.85 18.56
C CYS A 305 17.28 13.47 18.86
N SER A 306 16.73 14.02 19.94
CA SER A 306 15.32 13.90 20.32
C SER A 306 14.41 15.01 19.75
N GLY A 307 15.02 16.06 19.21
CA GLY A 307 14.32 17.24 18.69
C GLY A 307 13.72 17.02 17.31
N ASP A 308 13.15 18.08 16.76
CA ASP A 308 12.44 18.07 15.49
C ASP A 308 13.17 18.99 14.48
N PHE A 309 13.27 18.56 13.22
CA PHE A 309 13.81 19.36 12.12
C PHE A 309 12.75 20.34 11.62
N SER A 310 11.49 19.91 11.59
CA SER A 310 10.31 20.68 11.23
C SER A 310 9.09 20.20 12.03
N GLU A 311 7.93 20.79 11.81
CA GLU A 311 6.65 20.35 12.39
C GLU A 311 6.16 19.00 11.84
N TYR A 312 6.79 18.50 10.78
CA TYR A 312 6.47 17.23 10.12
C TYR A 312 7.53 16.15 10.39
N THR A 313 8.79 16.54 10.65
CA THR A 313 9.93 15.61 10.60
C THR A 313 10.83 15.76 11.82
N GLY A 314 11.19 14.62 12.42
CA GLY A 314 12.13 14.55 13.53
C GLY A 314 13.57 14.85 13.07
N CYS A 315 14.37 15.45 13.94
CA CYS A 315 15.78 15.65 13.65
C CYS A 315 16.48 14.28 13.47
N ASN A 316 17.21 14.13 12.37
CA ASN A 316 17.87 12.88 12.03
C ASN A 316 19.34 12.80 12.51
N LEU A 317 19.85 13.86 13.16
CA LEU A 317 21.23 13.90 13.64
C LEU A 317 21.52 12.69 14.52
N THR A 318 22.52 11.93 14.08
CA THR A 318 23.09 10.80 14.78
C THR A 318 24.61 10.95 14.77
N THR A 319 25.24 10.86 15.94
CA THR A 319 26.69 10.94 16.08
C THR A 319 27.20 9.92 17.10
N LEU A 320 28.40 9.40 16.87
CA LEU A 320 29.09 8.55 17.85
C LEU A 320 29.87 9.37 18.89
N ASP A 321 30.19 10.64 18.56
CA ASP A 321 31.03 11.51 19.36
C ASP A 321 30.37 12.90 19.47
N PRO A 322 29.37 13.07 20.36
CA PRO A 322 28.70 14.35 20.55
C PRO A 322 29.56 15.29 21.38
N ASP A 323 29.39 16.59 21.19
CA ASP A 323 30.00 17.59 22.07
C ASP A 323 29.45 17.49 23.49
N LYS A 324 30.36 17.50 24.47
CA LYS A 324 30.03 17.37 25.89
C LYS A 324 30.65 18.50 26.70
N VAL A 325 30.08 18.76 27.86
CA VAL A 325 30.62 19.62 28.91
C VAL A 325 30.73 18.83 30.22
N ALA A 326 31.51 19.33 31.17
CA ALA A 326 31.64 18.70 32.48
C ALA A 326 30.26 18.62 33.16
N PHE A 327 30.01 17.50 33.85
CA PHE A 327 28.80 17.33 34.65
C PHE A 327 29.02 17.95 36.04
N HIS A 328 28.11 18.82 36.46
CA HIS A 328 28.19 19.58 37.71
C HIS A 328 27.11 19.15 38.69
N ILE A 329 27.49 19.05 39.97
CA ILE A 329 26.57 18.74 41.07
C ILE A 329 26.14 20.07 41.72
N PRO A 330 24.84 20.34 41.89
CA PRO A 330 24.35 21.47 42.66
C PRO A 330 24.82 21.42 44.12
N ASP A 331 25.23 22.57 44.69
CA ASP A 331 25.76 22.64 46.07
C ASP A 331 24.78 22.07 47.11
N ASN A 332 23.49 22.37 46.98
CA ASN A 332 22.45 21.86 47.88
C ASN A 332 22.36 20.32 47.86
N LEU A 333 22.56 19.69 46.70
CA LEU A 333 22.55 18.23 46.57
C LEU A 333 23.88 17.60 47.01
N ALA A 334 24.99 18.34 46.87
CA ALA A 334 26.28 17.90 47.41
C ALA A 334 26.23 17.85 48.94
N GLU A 335 25.67 18.88 49.59
CA GLU A 335 25.49 18.92 51.04
C GLU A 335 24.55 17.82 51.56
N GLU A 336 23.42 17.59 50.89
CA GLU A 336 22.42 16.59 51.31
C GLU A 336 22.91 15.15 51.07
N TYR A 337 23.70 14.91 50.02
CA TYR A 337 24.10 13.56 49.60
C TYR A 337 25.63 13.40 49.52
N PRO A 338 26.29 12.74 50.50
CA PRO A 338 27.76 12.62 50.55
C PRO A 338 28.43 11.96 49.32
N PHE A 339 27.71 11.08 48.63
CA PHE A 339 28.23 10.44 47.41
C PHE A 339 28.27 11.39 46.21
N LEU A 340 27.47 12.47 46.23
CA LEU A 340 27.50 13.53 45.22
C LEU A 340 28.58 14.57 45.56
N ALA A 341 28.79 14.90 46.83
CA ALA A 341 29.91 15.75 47.25
C ALA A 341 31.29 15.18 46.85
N SER A 342 31.41 13.86 46.86
CA SER A 342 32.64 13.15 46.47
C SER A 342 32.79 12.93 44.97
N TYR A 343 31.78 13.29 44.17
CA TYR A 343 31.82 13.13 42.72
C TYR A 343 32.80 14.14 42.11
N LYS A 344 33.70 13.64 41.25
CA LYS A 344 34.58 14.46 40.41
C LYS A 344 34.41 14.00 38.97
N TYR A 345 34.11 14.94 38.08
CA TYR A 345 34.01 14.63 36.66
C TYR A 345 35.39 14.25 36.12
N VAL A 346 35.46 13.08 35.48
CA VAL A 346 36.64 12.60 34.77
C VAL A 346 36.20 12.39 33.31
N PRO A 347 36.88 13.00 32.33
CA PRO A 347 36.53 12.83 30.92
C PRO A 347 36.71 11.38 30.47
N HIS A 348 35.60 10.71 30.15
CA HIS A 348 35.60 9.38 29.55
C HIS A 348 35.03 9.46 28.13
N LYS A 349 35.68 8.79 27.17
CA LYS A 349 35.10 8.56 25.85
C LYS A 349 34.22 7.32 25.91
N ARG A 350 33.00 7.42 25.39
CA ARG A 350 32.10 6.27 25.33
C ARG A 350 32.57 5.29 24.26
N LEU A 351 32.77 4.04 24.64
CA LEU A 351 32.89 2.92 23.73
C LEU A 351 31.48 2.51 23.28
N ILE A 352 31.24 2.58 21.97
CA ILE A 352 29.98 2.21 21.32
C ILE A 352 30.28 1.03 20.40
N ILE A 353 29.56 -0.08 20.58
CA ILE A 353 29.71 -1.25 19.72
C ILE A 353 28.57 -1.23 18.71
N ASN A 354 28.89 -1.04 17.43
CA ASN A 354 27.88 -1.16 16.38
C ASN A 354 27.87 -2.58 15.83
N ILE A 355 27.12 -3.46 16.49
CA ILE A 355 26.85 -4.80 15.97
C ILE A 355 25.68 -4.65 14.99
N ALA A 356 25.97 -4.72 13.70
CA ALA A 356 24.94 -4.71 12.69
C ALA A 356 23.90 -5.82 13.00
N PRO A 357 22.60 -5.50 12.94
CA PRO A 357 21.58 -6.54 13.04
C PRO A 357 21.84 -7.59 11.97
N SER A 358 21.56 -8.84 12.30
CA SER A 358 21.62 -9.91 11.30
C SER A 358 20.68 -9.46 10.19
N THR A 359 21.16 -9.37 8.95
CA THR A 359 20.35 -8.93 7.81
C THR A 359 19.05 -9.73 7.85
N SER A 360 17.99 -9.12 8.37
CA SER A 360 16.66 -9.37 7.86
C SER A 360 16.69 -8.67 6.52
N THR A 361 17.33 -9.31 5.55
CA THR A 361 16.77 -9.28 4.22
C THR A 361 15.31 -9.58 4.47
N SER A 362 14.49 -8.54 4.34
CA SER A 362 13.25 -8.65 3.61
C SER A 362 13.55 -9.29 2.26
N ASN A 363 13.96 -10.56 2.27
CA ASN A 363 13.53 -11.52 1.29
C ASN A 363 12.04 -11.73 1.64
N ASN A 364 11.25 -10.67 1.44
CA ASN A 364 10.01 -10.88 0.73
C ASN A 364 10.48 -11.63 -0.51
N ASP A 365 10.05 -12.88 -0.66
CA ASP A 365 10.19 -13.69 -1.88
C ASP A 365 9.48 -12.93 -3.04
N ALA A 366 10.03 -11.78 -3.43
CA ALA A 366 9.55 -10.89 -4.47
C ALA A 366 10.36 -11.11 -5.78
N GLY A 367 11.23 -12.12 -5.80
CA GLY A 367 12.13 -12.41 -6.92
C GLY A 367 11.81 -13.69 -7.73
N SER A 368 10.77 -14.45 -7.39
CA SER A 368 10.36 -15.61 -8.21
C SER A 368 8.85 -15.64 -8.37
N SER A 369 8.37 -15.26 -9.54
CA SER A 369 6.94 -15.20 -9.89
C SER A 369 6.35 -16.58 -10.22
N GLY A 370 6.74 -17.65 -9.50
CA GLY A 370 6.24 -19.01 -9.73
C GLY A 370 6.57 -20.03 -8.61
N PRO A 371 5.91 -21.20 -8.60
CA PRO A 371 6.16 -22.27 -7.63
C PRO A 371 7.59 -22.80 -7.75
N LYS A 372 8.29 -22.98 -6.61
CA LYS A 372 9.66 -23.53 -6.54
C LYS A 372 9.74 -24.99 -7.02
N VAL A 373 8.62 -25.70 -7.02
CA VAL A 373 8.50 -27.08 -7.51
C VAL A 373 7.34 -27.17 -8.49
N ALA A 374 7.65 -27.49 -9.75
CA ALA A 374 6.64 -27.83 -10.75
C ALA A 374 5.97 -29.17 -10.41
N ARG A 375 4.63 -29.18 -10.37
CA ARG A 375 3.78 -30.36 -10.16
C ARG A 375 2.64 -30.34 -11.20
N PRO A 376 2.19 -31.49 -11.75
CA PRO A 376 1.06 -31.52 -12.67
C PRO A 376 -0.16 -30.84 -12.06
N LYS A 377 -0.81 -29.96 -12.82
CA LYS A 377 -2.00 -29.22 -12.37
C LYS A 377 -3.13 -30.23 -12.05
N PRO A 378 -3.85 -30.09 -10.93
CA PRO A 378 -4.99 -30.94 -10.62
C PRO A 378 -6.07 -30.83 -11.72
N PRO A 379 -6.74 -31.93 -12.11
CA PRO A 379 -7.67 -31.95 -13.24
C PRO A 379 -8.88 -31.01 -13.13
N LEU A 380 -9.32 -30.71 -11.90
CA LEU A 380 -10.48 -29.85 -11.60
C LEU A 380 -10.09 -28.51 -10.96
N LYS A 381 -8.84 -28.06 -11.12
CA LYS A 381 -8.31 -26.85 -10.46
C LYS A 381 -9.23 -25.64 -10.69
N ALA A 382 -9.61 -24.97 -9.60
CA ALA A 382 -10.45 -23.77 -9.59
C ALA A 382 -11.87 -23.93 -10.19
N MET A 383 -12.34 -25.16 -10.37
CA MET A 383 -13.68 -25.45 -10.88
C MET A 383 -14.67 -25.67 -9.73
N GLU A 384 -15.83 -25.04 -9.81
CA GLU A 384 -16.92 -25.20 -8.84
C GLU A 384 -18.04 -26.09 -9.40
N PHE A 385 -18.52 -27.02 -8.57
CA PHE A 385 -19.56 -27.98 -8.90
C PHE A 385 -20.70 -27.91 -7.89
N VAL A 386 -21.92 -28.23 -8.32
CA VAL A 386 -23.08 -28.44 -7.44
C VAL A 386 -23.56 -29.88 -7.62
N LEU A 387 -23.98 -30.53 -6.54
CA LEU A 387 -24.61 -31.85 -6.58
C LEU A 387 -26.13 -31.68 -6.40
N LEU A 388 -26.91 -32.20 -7.36
CA LEU A 388 -28.38 -32.27 -7.31
C LEU A 388 -28.84 -33.73 -7.47
N GLY A 389 -29.96 -34.08 -6.82
CA GLY A 389 -30.50 -35.45 -6.86
C GLY A 389 -29.81 -36.46 -5.94
N LYS A 390 -30.19 -37.73 -6.06
CA LYS A 390 -29.58 -38.87 -5.38
C LYS A 390 -28.67 -39.62 -6.35
N THR A 391 -27.38 -39.64 -6.06
CA THR A 391 -26.33 -40.36 -6.80
C THR A 391 -26.03 -41.73 -6.17
N GLN A 392 -25.29 -42.60 -6.86
CA GLN A 392 -24.86 -43.88 -6.30
C GLN A 392 -23.80 -43.69 -5.22
N LYS A 393 -22.85 -42.77 -5.42
CA LYS A 393 -21.86 -42.36 -4.40
C LYS A 393 -22.47 -41.39 -3.39
N SER A 394 -22.01 -41.44 -2.14
CA SER A 394 -22.44 -40.49 -1.11
C SER A 394 -21.97 -39.07 -1.44
N LYS A 395 -22.68 -38.06 -0.94
CA LYS A 395 -22.30 -36.64 -1.12
C LYS A 395 -20.89 -36.37 -0.57
N GLU A 396 -20.53 -37.03 0.52
CA GLU A 396 -19.23 -36.94 1.17
C GLU A 396 -18.11 -37.53 0.30
N GLU A 397 -18.36 -38.66 -0.37
CA GLU A 397 -17.44 -39.28 -1.33
C GLU A 397 -17.22 -38.41 -2.57
N ILE A 398 -18.30 -37.94 -3.19
CA ILE A 398 -18.24 -37.03 -4.35
C ILE A 398 -17.47 -35.76 -3.99
N LYS A 399 -17.76 -35.18 -2.83
CA LYS A 399 -17.04 -34.00 -2.33
C LYS A 399 -15.56 -34.30 -2.12
N ALA A 400 -15.21 -35.47 -1.59
CA ALA A 400 -13.81 -35.86 -1.40
C ALA A 400 -13.08 -36.03 -2.74
N GLU A 401 -13.70 -36.65 -3.74
CA GLU A 401 -13.14 -36.81 -5.09
C GLU A 401 -12.92 -35.48 -5.81
N ILE A 402 -13.92 -34.59 -5.81
CA ILE A 402 -13.82 -33.26 -6.42
C ILE A 402 -12.69 -32.45 -5.77
N VAL A 403 -12.63 -32.45 -4.43
CA VAL A 403 -11.61 -31.71 -3.69
C VAL A 403 -10.21 -32.30 -3.90
N ARG A 404 -10.09 -33.63 -3.98
CA ARG A 404 -8.82 -34.31 -4.29
C ARG A 404 -8.29 -33.94 -5.67
N MET A 405 -9.17 -33.69 -6.63
CA MET A 405 -8.82 -33.25 -7.99
C MET A 405 -8.68 -31.72 -8.14
N GLY A 406 -8.73 -30.96 -7.04
CA GLY A 406 -8.52 -29.51 -7.04
C GLY A 406 -9.77 -28.65 -7.28
N GLY A 407 -10.95 -29.27 -7.38
CA GLY A 407 -12.24 -28.60 -7.51
C GLY A 407 -12.92 -28.33 -6.18
N LYS A 408 -14.10 -27.70 -6.22
CA LYS A 408 -14.88 -27.36 -5.03
C LYS A 408 -16.36 -27.66 -5.23
N LEU A 409 -16.94 -28.38 -4.27
CA LEU A 409 -18.39 -28.59 -4.21
C LEU A 409 -19.05 -27.42 -3.46
N VAL A 410 -19.87 -26.63 -4.16
CA VAL A 410 -20.64 -25.50 -3.63
C VAL A 410 -22.13 -25.83 -3.54
N THR A 411 -22.87 -25.01 -2.80
CA THR A 411 -24.32 -25.18 -2.61
C THR A 411 -25.17 -24.21 -3.43
N LYS A 412 -24.61 -23.06 -3.81
CA LYS A 412 -25.29 -22.01 -4.59
C LYS A 412 -25.12 -22.27 -6.08
N ILE A 413 -26.19 -22.01 -6.84
CA ILE A 413 -26.18 -22.07 -8.31
C ILE A 413 -25.85 -20.68 -8.84
N HIS A 414 -24.88 -20.57 -9.74
CA HIS A 414 -24.49 -19.32 -10.39
C HIS A 414 -23.88 -19.60 -11.77
N ASP A 415 -23.75 -18.53 -12.56
CA ASP A 415 -23.22 -18.53 -13.94
C ASP A 415 -21.78 -19.05 -14.06
N ARG A 416 -20.92 -18.86 -13.05
CA ARG A 416 -19.52 -19.34 -13.04
C ARG A 416 -19.30 -20.81 -12.64
N LEU A 417 -20.36 -21.61 -12.51
CA LEU A 417 -20.18 -23.04 -12.21
C LEU A 417 -19.56 -23.77 -13.40
N ALA A 418 -18.71 -24.76 -13.14
CA ALA A 418 -18.15 -25.61 -14.20
C ALA A 418 -19.21 -26.58 -14.74
N ALA A 419 -19.83 -27.34 -13.84
CA ALA A 419 -20.97 -28.21 -14.14
C ALA A 419 -21.79 -28.53 -12.88
N VAL A 420 -22.99 -29.04 -13.07
CA VAL A 420 -23.81 -29.65 -12.01
C VAL A 420 -23.76 -31.17 -12.15
N ILE A 421 -23.44 -31.88 -11.08
CA ILE A 421 -23.47 -33.34 -11.05
C ILE A 421 -24.88 -33.78 -10.64
N SER A 422 -25.56 -34.54 -11.49
CA SER A 422 -26.95 -34.98 -11.28
C SER A 422 -27.27 -36.23 -12.10
N THR A 423 -28.46 -36.80 -11.91
CA THR A 423 -28.96 -37.95 -12.70
C THR A 423 -29.93 -37.51 -13.81
N PRO A 424 -30.09 -38.30 -14.90
CA PRO A 424 -31.06 -38.01 -15.96
C PRO A 424 -32.50 -37.84 -15.46
N GLU A 425 -32.91 -38.67 -14.49
CA GLU A 425 -34.24 -38.56 -13.85
C GLU A 425 -34.48 -37.19 -13.20
N GLU A 426 -33.45 -36.59 -12.63
CA GLU A 426 -33.56 -35.28 -11.97
C GLU A 426 -33.60 -34.13 -12.99
N VAL A 427 -32.98 -34.33 -14.16
CA VAL A 427 -33.05 -33.40 -15.31
C VAL A 427 -34.46 -33.42 -15.90
N GLU A 428 -35.07 -34.60 -16.04
CA GLU A 428 -36.45 -34.73 -16.54
C GLU A 428 -37.49 -34.12 -15.60
N LYS A 429 -37.29 -34.25 -14.28
CA LYS A 429 -38.21 -33.68 -13.27
C LYS A 429 -38.27 -32.15 -13.27
N MET A 430 -37.26 -31.47 -13.82
CA MET A 430 -37.19 -29.99 -13.93
C MET A 430 -37.66 -29.26 -12.65
N ASN A 431 -37.12 -29.64 -11.49
CA ASN A 431 -37.47 -28.95 -10.24
C ASN A 431 -36.95 -27.50 -10.22
N LYS A 432 -37.42 -26.68 -9.27
CA LYS A 432 -37.03 -25.26 -9.15
C LYS A 432 -35.52 -25.01 -9.20
N ARG A 433 -34.72 -25.92 -8.63
CA ARG A 433 -33.25 -25.80 -8.66
C ARG A 433 -32.69 -26.13 -10.04
N MET A 434 -33.24 -27.11 -10.75
CA MET A 434 -32.86 -27.43 -12.12
C MET A 434 -33.28 -26.33 -13.11
N GLU A 435 -34.41 -25.65 -12.87
CA GLU A 435 -34.79 -24.44 -13.59
C GLU A 435 -33.78 -23.30 -13.39
N GLU A 436 -33.24 -23.13 -12.17
CA GLU A 436 -32.13 -22.20 -11.90
C GLU A 436 -30.86 -22.57 -12.67
N VAL A 437 -30.52 -23.87 -12.74
CA VAL A 437 -29.37 -24.36 -13.55
C VAL A 437 -29.56 -24.01 -15.03
N LYS A 438 -30.77 -24.23 -15.57
CA LYS A 438 -31.11 -23.90 -16.96
C LYS A 438 -31.07 -22.39 -17.20
N LYS A 439 -31.56 -21.58 -16.26
CA LYS A 439 -31.52 -20.11 -16.34
C LYS A 439 -30.09 -19.56 -16.31
N CYS A 440 -29.19 -20.19 -15.56
CA CYS A 440 -27.76 -19.87 -15.54
C CYS A 440 -26.99 -20.48 -16.73
N ASP A 441 -27.65 -21.27 -17.59
CA ASP A 441 -27.09 -21.94 -18.75
C ASP A 441 -25.84 -22.77 -18.44
N VAL A 442 -25.93 -23.58 -17.37
CA VAL A 442 -24.85 -24.46 -16.87
C VAL A 442 -25.10 -25.91 -17.27
N HIS A 443 -24.04 -26.60 -17.70
CA HIS A 443 -24.09 -28.02 -18.09
C HIS A 443 -24.35 -28.93 -16.88
N VAL A 444 -25.08 -30.03 -17.12
CA VAL A 444 -25.34 -31.09 -16.14
C VAL A 444 -24.64 -32.36 -16.59
N VAL A 445 -23.88 -33.03 -15.71
CA VAL A 445 -23.15 -34.28 -15.98
C VAL A 445 -23.52 -35.33 -14.94
N SER A 446 -23.38 -36.62 -15.28
CA SER A 446 -23.52 -37.72 -14.32
C SER A 446 -22.26 -37.95 -13.47
N GLU A 447 -22.37 -38.76 -12.41
CA GLU A 447 -21.27 -38.97 -11.45
C GLU A 447 -20.06 -39.72 -12.04
N ASP A 448 -20.25 -40.47 -13.12
CA ASP A 448 -19.21 -41.16 -13.91
C ASP A 448 -18.20 -40.21 -14.56
N PHE A 449 -18.55 -38.92 -14.71
CA PHE A 449 -17.61 -37.87 -15.08
C PHE A 449 -16.38 -37.81 -14.17
N LEU A 450 -16.56 -38.05 -12.86
CA LEU A 450 -15.48 -37.98 -11.87
C LEU A 450 -14.45 -39.10 -12.04
N ASP A 451 -14.82 -40.21 -12.69
CA ASP A 451 -13.92 -41.32 -12.94
C ASP A 451 -13.04 -41.07 -14.17
N GLU A 452 -13.55 -40.40 -15.20
CA GLU A 452 -12.82 -40.10 -16.44
C GLU A 452 -12.00 -38.82 -16.39
N VAL A 453 -12.44 -37.82 -15.60
CA VAL A 453 -11.72 -36.54 -15.51
C VAL A 453 -10.37 -36.65 -14.78
N LYS A 454 -10.06 -37.81 -14.18
CA LYS A 454 -8.79 -38.07 -13.48
C LYS A 454 -7.57 -37.85 -14.38
N ASP A 455 -7.71 -38.07 -15.69
CA ASP A 455 -6.64 -37.93 -16.68
C ASP A 455 -6.57 -36.52 -17.31
N GLY A 456 -7.41 -35.58 -16.86
CA GLY A 456 -7.46 -34.19 -17.34
C GLY A 456 -8.58 -33.91 -18.34
N GLY A 457 -8.51 -32.77 -19.04
CA GLY A 457 -9.46 -32.44 -20.12
C GLY A 457 -10.88 -32.06 -19.67
N ALA A 458 -11.06 -31.63 -18.42
CA ALA A 458 -12.38 -31.37 -17.84
C ALA A 458 -13.34 -30.51 -18.70
N PRO A 459 -12.94 -29.38 -19.33
CA PRO A 459 -13.87 -28.60 -20.14
C PRO A 459 -14.45 -29.36 -21.35
N VAL A 460 -13.66 -30.25 -21.95
CA VAL A 460 -14.09 -31.08 -23.10
C VAL A 460 -15.01 -32.19 -22.62
N LEU A 461 -14.67 -32.83 -21.50
CA LEU A 461 -15.46 -33.91 -20.91
C LEU A 461 -16.83 -33.42 -20.42
N ILE A 462 -16.93 -32.20 -19.87
CA ILE A 462 -18.21 -31.62 -19.43
C ILE A 462 -19.19 -31.45 -20.59
N VAL A 463 -18.71 -31.03 -21.76
CA VAL A 463 -19.56 -30.90 -22.96
C VAL A 463 -19.93 -32.29 -23.50
N LYS A 464 -18.95 -33.19 -23.61
CA LYS A 464 -19.16 -34.54 -24.17
C LYS A 464 -20.13 -35.39 -23.34
N LYS A 465 -20.11 -35.23 -22.01
CA LYS A 465 -20.94 -35.99 -21.06
C LYS A 465 -22.14 -35.21 -20.52
N SER A 466 -22.53 -34.12 -21.20
CA SER A 466 -23.72 -33.38 -20.81
C SER A 466 -24.95 -34.26 -20.92
N ILE A 467 -25.72 -34.36 -19.83
CA ILE A 467 -27.02 -35.04 -19.79
C ILE A 467 -28.20 -34.07 -19.96
N CYS A 468 -27.93 -32.80 -20.28
CA CYS A 468 -28.93 -31.78 -20.59
C CYS A 468 -28.74 -31.15 -21.98
N SER A 469 -29.81 -30.59 -22.54
CA SER A 469 -29.85 -29.96 -23.87
C SER A 469 -29.42 -28.49 -23.91
N TRP A 470 -29.07 -27.90 -22.78
CA TRP A 470 -28.58 -26.52 -22.63
C TRP A 470 -27.16 -26.50 -22.08
N GLY A 471 -26.51 -25.34 -22.10
CA GLY A 471 -25.16 -25.16 -21.59
C GLY A 471 -24.33 -24.16 -22.40
N SER A 472 -23.85 -23.12 -21.73
CA SER A 472 -22.92 -22.12 -22.28
C SER A 472 -21.47 -22.62 -22.30
N ASP A 473 -20.63 -21.94 -23.09
CA ASP A 473 -19.20 -22.25 -23.23
C ASP A 473 -18.49 -22.41 -21.88
N VAL A 474 -18.05 -23.64 -21.60
CA VAL A 474 -17.40 -24.02 -20.35
C VAL A 474 -16.11 -23.22 -20.13
N LYS A 475 -15.38 -22.87 -21.21
CA LYS A 475 -14.11 -22.12 -21.12
C LYS A 475 -14.31 -20.68 -20.66
N LYS A 476 -15.49 -20.10 -20.86
CA LYS A 476 -15.84 -18.74 -20.39
C LYS A 476 -16.32 -18.72 -18.93
N ARG A 477 -16.78 -19.87 -18.41
CA ARG A 477 -17.27 -20.03 -17.03
C ARG A 477 -16.18 -20.41 -16.04
N ILE A 478 -15.17 -21.14 -16.50
CA ILE A 478 -14.01 -21.50 -15.69
C ILE A 478 -13.01 -20.32 -15.69
N PRO A 479 -12.47 -19.92 -14.53
CA PRO A 479 -11.45 -18.88 -14.46
C PRO A 479 -10.25 -19.20 -15.37
N SER A 480 -9.76 -18.20 -16.11
CA SER A 480 -8.58 -18.39 -16.97
C SER A 480 -7.30 -18.63 -16.14
N GLU A 481 -6.26 -19.19 -16.75
CA GLU A 481 -4.99 -19.42 -16.05
C GLU A 481 -4.42 -18.11 -15.48
N ASP A 482 -4.52 -17.01 -16.22
CA ASP A 482 -4.12 -15.67 -15.77
C ASP A 482 -4.95 -15.16 -14.60
N GLU A 483 -6.26 -15.44 -14.55
CA GLU A 483 -7.14 -15.06 -13.43
C GLU A 483 -6.85 -15.85 -12.16
N ILE A 484 -6.53 -17.13 -12.31
CA ILE A 484 -6.15 -18.01 -11.20
C ILE A 484 -4.82 -17.55 -10.63
N ASP A 485 -3.82 -17.31 -11.48
CA ASP A 485 -2.50 -16.86 -11.05
C ASP A 485 -2.55 -15.45 -10.45
N ALA A 486 -3.37 -14.53 -10.98
CA ALA A 486 -3.61 -13.22 -10.37
C ALA A 486 -4.30 -13.31 -8.99
N SER A 487 -5.23 -14.25 -8.80
CA SER A 487 -5.90 -14.47 -7.50
C SER A 487 -4.97 -15.09 -6.43
N VAL A 488 -4.04 -15.94 -6.87
CA VAL A 488 -3.02 -16.58 -6.03
C VAL A 488 -1.89 -15.59 -5.70
N LEU A 489 -1.43 -14.79 -6.67
CA LEU A 489 -0.50 -13.68 -6.47
C LEU A 489 -1.09 -12.61 -5.54
N GLY A 490 -2.37 -12.28 -5.69
CA GLY A 490 -3.11 -11.38 -4.79
C GLY A 490 -3.27 -11.91 -3.36
N SER A 491 -3.07 -13.21 -3.13
CA SER A 491 -3.13 -13.87 -1.81
C SER A 491 -1.75 -14.10 -1.18
N LYS A 492 -0.65 -13.93 -1.94
CA LYS A 492 0.71 -14.30 -1.51
C LYS A 492 1.43 -13.30 -0.60
N SER A 493 0.90 -12.09 -0.41
CA SER A 493 1.54 -11.08 0.44
C SER A 493 0.56 -10.19 1.21
N LYS A 494 -0.73 -10.52 1.21
CA LYS A 494 -1.68 -9.73 2.01
C LYS A 494 -1.51 -10.14 3.46
N SER A 495 -0.82 -9.29 4.21
CA SER A 495 -0.86 -9.34 5.66
C SER A 495 -2.32 -9.51 6.11
N LYS A 496 -2.56 -10.21 7.22
CA LYS A 496 -3.90 -10.33 7.83
C LYS A 496 -4.58 -8.97 8.12
N PHE A 497 -3.86 -7.87 7.95
CA PHE A 497 -4.31 -6.51 8.18
C PHE A 497 -4.69 -5.76 6.90
N VAL A 498 -4.37 -6.28 5.70
CA VAL A 498 -4.83 -5.68 4.44
C VAL A 498 -6.33 -5.90 4.33
N LYS A 499 -7.08 -4.82 4.14
CA LYS A 499 -8.54 -4.90 3.94
C LYS A 499 -8.84 -5.62 2.62
N SER A 500 -9.74 -6.59 2.67
CA SER A 500 -10.40 -7.07 1.45
C SER A 500 -11.29 -5.94 0.93
N VAL A 501 -11.14 -5.54 -0.34
CA VAL A 501 -12.01 -4.53 -0.97
C VAL A 501 -13.46 -4.91 -0.70
N PRO A 502 -14.25 -4.08 0.01
CA PRO A 502 -15.64 -4.38 0.23
C PRO A 502 -16.38 -4.36 -1.11
N GLY A 503 -16.83 -5.52 -1.59
CA GLY A 503 -17.79 -5.62 -2.69
C GLY A 503 -19.21 -5.18 -2.29
N GLY A 504 -19.40 -4.71 -1.05
CA GLY A 504 -20.67 -4.24 -0.52
C GLY A 504 -20.77 -2.72 -0.58
N LYS A 505 -21.92 -2.22 -1.04
CA LYS A 505 -22.28 -0.80 -0.99
C LYS A 505 -22.34 -0.36 0.48
N ILE A 506 -21.30 0.33 0.95
CA ILE A 506 -21.41 1.14 2.17
C ILE A 506 -22.38 2.27 1.83
N LYS A 507 -23.62 2.15 2.30
CA LYS A 507 -24.60 3.24 2.20
C LYS A 507 -24.32 4.17 3.37
N VAL A 508 -23.68 5.30 3.12
CA VAL A 508 -23.53 6.35 4.12
C VAL A 508 -24.79 7.20 4.11
N LYS A 509 -25.46 7.35 5.25
CA LYS A 509 -26.64 8.23 5.38
C LYS A 509 -26.20 9.61 5.81
N VAL A 510 -26.59 10.63 5.05
CA VAL A 510 -26.35 12.04 5.37
C VAL A 510 -27.59 12.62 6.03
N LYS A 511 -27.42 13.22 7.20
CA LYS A 511 -28.45 13.99 7.90
C LYS A 511 -27.81 15.27 8.42
N GLY A 512 -28.44 16.43 8.17
CA GLY A 512 -27.90 17.73 8.60
C GLY A 512 -26.68 18.24 7.83
N GLY A 513 -26.47 17.77 6.60
CA GLY A 513 -25.41 18.23 5.68
C GLY A 513 -24.06 17.53 5.81
N VAL A 514 -23.88 16.62 6.78
CA VAL A 514 -22.67 15.79 6.93
C VAL A 514 -23.05 14.35 7.21
N ALA A 515 -22.33 13.43 6.58
CA ALA A 515 -22.51 12.00 6.74
C ALA A 515 -22.04 11.53 8.13
N VAL A 516 -22.90 10.82 8.85
CA VAL A 516 -22.49 10.10 10.07
C VAL A 516 -21.67 8.88 9.65
N ASP A 517 -20.50 8.70 10.27
CA ASP A 517 -19.65 7.55 9.93
C ASP A 517 -20.39 6.24 10.33
N PRO A 518 -20.62 5.29 9.40
CA PRO A 518 -21.35 4.05 9.70
C PRO A 518 -20.69 3.21 10.78
N ASP A 519 -19.38 3.38 11.01
CA ASP A 519 -18.68 2.71 12.12
C ASP A 519 -19.20 3.19 13.49
N SER A 520 -19.94 4.29 13.58
CA SER A 520 -20.59 4.70 14.82
C SER A 520 -21.78 3.80 15.21
N ASP A 521 -22.35 3.06 14.25
CA ASP A 521 -23.61 2.32 14.41
C ASP A 521 -24.80 3.24 14.80
N LEU A 522 -24.69 4.56 14.55
CA LEU A 522 -25.67 5.61 14.89
C LEU A 522 -26.20 6.40 13.69
N ASP A 523 -25.82 6.03 12.47
CA ASP A 523 -26.19 6.72 11.22
C ASP A 523 -27.71 6.76 10.96
N ASP A 524 -28.45 5.83 11.57
CA ASP A 524 -29.91 5.76 11.52
C ASP A 524 -30.64 6.65 12.53
N VAL A 525 -29.98 7.07 13.61
CA VAL A 525 -30.64 7.70 14.77
C VAL A 525 -30.09 9.08 15.13
N ALA A 526 -28.95 9.46 14.56
CA ALA A 526 -28.27 10.71 14.86
C ALA A 526 -27.83 11.46 13.59
N HIS A 527 -27.49 12.74 13.76
CA HIS A 527 -26.84 13.59 12.78
C HIS A 527 -25.61 14.27 13.39
N VAL A 528 -24.69 14.74 12.56
CA VAL A 528 -23.52 15.50 13.03
C VAL A 528 -23.97 16.86 13.55
N LEU A 529 -23.51 17.25 14.75
CA LEU A 529 -23.84 18.53 15.36
C LEU A 529 -23.27 19.70 14.55
N LYS A 530 -24.15 20.65 14.21
CA LYS A 530 -23.80 21.92 13.58
C LYS A 530 -24.20 23.08 14.49
N GLN A 531 -23.29 24.02 14.72
CA GLN A 531 -23.55 25.25 15.48
C GLN A 531 -23.15 26.48 14.65
N GLY A 532 -24.13 27.15 14.05
CA GLY A 532 -23.86 28.22 13.08
C GLY A 532 -23.12 27.67 11.86
N ASN A 533 -21.92 28.19 11.61
CA ASN A 533 -21.03 27.74 10.52
C ASN A 533 -20.06 26.63 10.98
N ASP A 534 -20.08 26.24 12.25
CA ASP A 534 -19.15 25.26 12.80
C ASP A 534 -19.78 23.86 12.74
N ILE A 535 -19.13 22.99 11.98
CA ILE A 535 -19.49 21.57 11.83
C ILE A 535 -18.50 20.78 12.69
N TYR A 536 -19.00 20.05 13.69
CA TYR A 536 -18.16 19.27 14.62
C TYR A 536 -17.79 17.90 14.02
N ASN A 537 -16.98 17.95 12.98
CA ASN A 537 -16.43 16.79 12.27
C ASN A 537 -15.00 17.09 11.85
N SER A 538 -14.09 16.13 12.00
CA SER A 538 -12.71 16.25 11.53
C SER A 538 -12.10 14.92 11.23
N VAL A 539 -11.40 14.85 10.09
CA VAL A 539 -10.52 13.75 9.72
C VAL A 539 -9.11 14.27 9.76
N LEU A 540 -8.28 13.65 10.59
CA LEU A 540 -6.91 14.04 10.81
C LEU A 540 -5.97 12.96 10.26
N ASN A 541 -4.86 13.37 9.68
CA ASN A 541 -3.82 12.49 9.14
C ASN A 541 -2.46 12.80 9.78
N MET A 542 -1.60 11.80 9.86
CA MET A 542 -0.22 11.95 10.29
C MET A 542 0.64 10.87 9.62
N THR A 543 1.58 11.32 8.80
CA THR A 543 2.62 10.46 8.24
C THR A 543 3.97 10.85 8.81
N ASP A 544 4.74 9.86 9.26
CA ASP A 544 6.12 9.99 9.67
C ASP A 544 6.89 8.76 9.18
N ILE A 545 7.59 8.93 8.06
CA ILE A 545 8.40 7.92 7.40
C ILE A 545 9.47 7.36 8.33
N GLN A 546 10.07 8.17 9.22
CA GLN A 546 11.16 7.73 10.10
C GLN A 546 10.69 6.74 11.17
N SER A 547 9.44 6.87 11.60
CA SER A 547 8.82 5.93 12.55
C SER A 547 7.89 4.92 11.87
N GLY A 548 7.82 4.94 10.54
CA GLY A 548 6.95 4.08 9.73
C GLY A 548 5.46 4.37 9.89
N LYS A 549 5.06 5.47 10.54
CA LYS A 549 3.67 5.78 10.86
C LYS A 549 2.95 6.39 9.66
N ASN A 550 1.74 5.91 9.43
CA ASN A 550 0.82 6.42 8.42
C ASN A 550 -0.62 6.28 8.95
N SER A 551 -0.99 7.20 9.84
CA SER A 551 -2.14 7.04 10.71
C SER A 551 -3.24 8.05 10.41
N PHE A 552 -4.51 7.62 10.52
CA PHE A 552 -5.67 8.51 10.52
C PHE A 552 -6.32 8.59 11.91
N TYR A 553 -7.03 9.68 12.15
CA TYR A 553 -7.91 9.87 13.30
C TYR A 553 -9.16 10.65 12.89
N LYS A 554 -10.33 10.04 12.97
CA LYS A 554 -11.63 10.68 12.75
C LYS A 554 -12.28 11.00 14.10
N ILE A 555 -12.92 12.16 14.18
CA ILE A 555 -13.74 12.56 15.32
C ILE A 555 -15.01 13.26 14.85
N GLN A 556 -16.16 12.82 15.37
CA GLN A 556 -17.48 13.37 15.09
C GLN A 556 -18.24 13.60 16.40
N LEU A 557 -18.93 14.73 16.49
CA LEU A 557 -19.92 14.98 17.54
C LEU A 557 -21.31 14.79 16.94
N LEU A 558 -22.06 13.84 17.48
CA LEU A 558 -23.37 13.42 17.00
C LEU A 558 -24.45 13.86 17.99
N GLN A 559 -25.60 14.28 17.45
CA GLN A 559 -26.80 14.61 18.21
C GLN A 559 -27.95 13.70 17.74
N SER A 560 -28.78 13.23 18.66
CA SER A 560 -29.95 12.42 18.31
C SER A 560 -30.92 13.21 17.43
N ASP A 561 -31.56 12.52 16.48
CA ASP A 561 -32.58 13.13 15.62
C ASP A 561 -33.85 13.42 16.41
N LYS A 562 -34.19 12.52 17.32
CA LYS A 562 -35.38 12.59 18.19
C LYS A 562 -34.98 13.00 19.59
N ARG A 563 -35.88 13.71 20.26
CA ARG A 563 -35.78 13.97 21.68
C ARG A 563 -36.31 12.78 22.46
N ALA A 564 -35.58 12.35 23.48
CA ALA A 564 -36.07 11.42 24.49
C ALA A 564 -36.25 12.22 25.78
N HIS A 565 -37.40 12.09 26.46
CA HIS A 565 -37.67 12.80 27.72
C HIS A 565 -37.46 14.34 27.65
N ASN A 566 -37.88 14.98 26.55
CA ASN A 566 -37.70 16.41 26.24
C ASN A 566 -36.28 16.91 25.93
N ASP A 567 -35.25 16.06 26.01
CA ASP A 567 -33.87 16.42 25.69
C ASP A 567 -33.28 15.61 24.52
N TYR A 568 -32.19 16.12 23.95
CA TYR A 568 -31.40 15.41 22.94
C TYR A 568 -30.30 14.60 23.60
N GLN A 569 -29.98 13.44 23.05
CA GLN A 569 -28.81 12.67 23.41
C GLN A 569 -27.62 13.08 22.54
N TYR A 570 -26.43 13.15 23.13
CA TYR A 570 -25.20 13.52 22.43
C TYR A 570 -24.17 12.39 22.49
N TRP A 571 -23.38 12.24 21.43
CA TRP A 571 -22.29 11.27 21.37
C TRP A 571 -21.03 11.85 20.74
N VAL A 572 -19.86 11.50 21.28
CA VAL A 572 -18.58 11.73 20.60
C VAL A 572 -18.08 10.41 20.02
N PHE A 573 -18.08 10.32 18.69
CA PHE A 573 -17.53 9.19 17.96
C PHE A 573 -16.07 9.45 17.57
N ARG A 574 -15.24 8.43 17.74
CA ARG A 574 -13.84 8.42 17.31
C ARG A 574 -13.50 7.13 16.59
N ALA A 575 -12.72 7.25 15.52
CA ALA A 575 -12.09 6.12 14.85
C ALA A 575 -10.62 6.45 14.57
N TRP A 576 -9.72 5.51 14.78
CA TRP A 576 -8.28 5.69 14.55
C TRP A 576 -7.66 4.43 14.01
N GLY A 577 -6.54 4.55 13.30
CA GLY A 577 -5.87 3.39 12.74
C GLY A 577 -4.77 3.74 11.74
N ARG A 578 -4.18 2.71 11.14
CA ARG A 578 -3.27 2.85 9.99
C ARG A 578 -4.10 2.88 8.71
N ILE A 579 -3.84 3.86 7.85
CA ILE A 579 -4.55 4.07 6.59
C ILE A 579 -4.51 2.79 5.74
N GLY A 580 -5.64 2.41 5.13
CA GLY A 580 -5.75 1.25 4.24
C GLY A 580 -5.81 -0.14 4.91
N THR A 581 -5.67 -0.20 6.24
CA THR A 581 -5.61 -1.49 6.98
C THR A 581 -6.74 -1.65 7.98
N THR A 582 -6.91 -2.87 8.49
CA THR A 582 -7.78 -3.18 9.63
C THR A 582 -7.14 -2.85 10.99
N ILE A 583 -5.93 -2.29 11.02
CA ILE A 583 -5.25 -1.87 12.26
C ILE A 583 -5.91 -0.59 12.75
N GLY A 584 -6.48 -0.63 13.94
CA GLY A 584 -7.17 0.51 14.51
C GLY A 584 -8.22 0.15 15.53
N GLY A 585 -8.99 1.15 15.92
CA GLY A 585 -10.12 1.00 16.83
C GLY A 585 -11.15 2.10 16.61
N LYS A 586 -12.34 1.86 17.17
CA LYS A 586 -13.45 2.81 17.21
C LYS A 586 -13.99 2.93 18.63
N LYS A 587 -14.53 4.09 18.98
CA LYS A 587 -15.17 4.34 20.28
C LYS A 587 -16.24 5.40 20.16
N VAL A 588 -17.45 5.07 20.63
CA VAL A 588 -18.56 5.99 20.87
C VAL A 588 -18.61 6.26 22.38
N GLU A 589 -18.68 7.53 22.78
CA GLU A 589 -18.94 7.95 24.16
C GLU A 589 -20.24 8.76 24.19
N GLU A 590 -21.12 8.47 25.15
CA GLU A 590 -22.42 9.15 25.33
C GLU A 590 -22.30 10.30 26.33
N PHE A 591 -23.07 11.36 26.13
CA PHE A 591 -23.10 12.55 26.96
C PHE A 591 -24.53 13.06 27.13
N ASP A 592 -24.86 13.47 28.35
CA ASP A 592 -26.20 13.96 28.71
C ASP A 592 -26.38 15.46 28.37
N SER A 593 -25.28 16.21 28.29
CA SER A 593 -25.26 17.63 27.95
C SER A 593 -24.51 17.90 26.65
N LYS A 594 -25.05 18.81 25.84
CA LYS A 594 -24.41 19.35 24.65
C LYS A 594 -23.05 19.99 24.97
N GLU A 595 -23.00 20.77 26.04
CA GLU A 595 -21.82 21.52 26.46
C GLU A 595 -20.68 20.59 26.86
N GLU A 596 -21.00 19.51 27.58
CA GLU A 596 -20.02 18.48 27.94
C GLU A 596 -19.46 17.76 26.72
N ALA A 597 -20.33 17.40 25.77
CA ALA A 597 -19.94 16.73 24.53
C ALA A 597 -19.04 17.64 23.66
N ILE A 598 -19.37 18.94 23.55
CA ILE A 598 -18.53 19.94 22.87
C ILE A 598 -17.17 20.05 23.56
N LYS A 599 -17.13 20.18 24.90
CA LYS A 599 -15.89 20.29 25.66
C LYS A 599 -15.00 19.06 25.50
N ASN A 600 -15.59 17.86 25.48
CA ASN A 600 -14.88 16.61 25.21
C ASN A 600 -14.30 16.60 23.79
N TYR A 601 -15.10 16.97 22.78
CA TYR A 601 -14.65 17.08 21.40
C TYR A 601 -13.48 18.06 21.25
N GLU A 602 -13.59 19.28 21.77
CA GLU A 602 -12.55 20.31 21.68
C GLU A 602 -11.27 19.88 22.41
N SER A 603 -11.40 19.23 23.57
CA SER A 603 -10.26 18.69 24.33
C SER A 603 -9.53 17.58 23.55
N LEU A 604 -10.27 16.69 22.89
CA LEU A 604 -9.69 15.62 22.07
C LEU A 604 -9.02 16.19 20.82
N PHE A 605 -9.65 17.16 20.16
CA PHE A 605 -9.06 17.85 19.02
C PHE A 605 -7.75 18.54 19.42
N LEU A 606 -7.73 19.24 20.56
CA LEU A 606 -6.52 19.86 21.11
C LEU A 606 -5.44 18.84 21.45
N ASP A 607 -5.79 17.72 22.07
CA ASP A 607 -4.82 16.63 22.35
C ASP A 607 -4.21 16.07 21.05
N LYS A 608 -5.01 15.85 20.01
CA LYS A 608 -4.53 15.23 18.76
C LYS A 608 -3.78 16.19 17.84
N THR A 609 -4.15 17.47 17.82
CA THR A 609 -3.59 18.44 16.87
C THR A 609 -2.65 19.46 17.51
N GLY A 610 -2.74 19.68 18.82
CA GLY A 610 -2.07 20.77 19.51
C GLY A 610 -2.67 22.16 19.26
N ASN A 611 -3.82 22.24 18.58
CA ASN A 611 -4.50 23.49 18.24
C ASN A 611 -5.90 23.54 18.86
N ARG A 612 -6.37 24.73 19.23
CA ARG A 612 -7.75 24.92 19.71
C ARG A 612 -8.73 24.82 18.55
N TRP A 613 -9.88 24.21 18.79
CA TRP A 613 -10.93 24.05 17.77
C TRP A 613 -11.39 25.38 17.15
N ARG A 614 -11.49 26.44 17.97
CA ARG A 614 -11.89 27.78 17.51
C ARG A 614 -10.90 28.41 16.52
N ASP A 615 -9.62 28.06 16.63
CA ASP A 615 -8.52 28.60 15.81
C ASP A 615 -8.22 27.72 14.59
N ARG A 616 -9.06 26.71 14.29
CA ARG A 616 -8.82 25.72 13.23
C ARG A 616 -8.62 26.30 11.83
N LYS A 617 -9.13 27.51 11.56
CA LYS A 617 -8.93 28.19 10.26
C LYS A 617 -7.47 28.69 10.09
N ASN A 618 -6.80 28.97 11.20
CA ASN A 618 -5.39 29.38 11.27
C ASN A 618 -4.53 28.23 11.84
N PHE A 619 -4.76 27.03 11.32
CA PHE A 619 -4.12 25.82 11.83
C PHE A 619 -2.59 25.88 11.68
N VAL A 620 -1.86 25.56 12.75
CA VAL A 620 -0.40 25.41 12.72
C VAL A 620 -0.03 23.98 13.08
N LYS A 621 0.59 23.26 12.14
CA LYS A 621 1.08 21.90 12.40
C LYS A 621 2.02 21.90 13.61
N LYS A 622 1.92 20.87 14.46
CA LYS A 622 2.84 20.65 15.59
C LYS A 622 3.60 19.33 15.40
N PRO A 623 4.87 19.24 15.84
CA PRO A 623 5.63 18.00 15.81
C PRO A 623 4.87 16.84 16.46
N LYS A 624 4.90 15.66 15.83
CA LYS A 624 4.28 14.41 16.35
C LYS A 624 2.76 14.50 16.62
N LYS A 625 2.08 15.53 16.10
CA LYS A 625 0.62 15.72 16.17
C LYS A 625 -0.01 15.60 14.79
N PHE A 626 -1.31 15.33 14.75
CA PHE A 626 -2.05 15.16 13.50
C PHE A 626 -2.33 16.50 12.79
N PHE A 627 -2.56 16.42 11.48
CA PHE A 627 -2.96 17.49 10.59
C PHE A 627 -4.40 17.27 10.09
N PRO A 628 -5.31 18.26 10.16
CA PRO A 628 -6.66 18.12 9.63
C PRO A 628 -6.66 18.11 8.10
N ILE A 629 -7.41 17.18 7.51
CA ILE A 629 -7.70 17.14 6.08
C ILE A 629 -8.95 17.97 5.85
N ASP A 630 -8.86 18.96 4.97
CA ASP A 630 -9.96 19.82 4.58
C ASP A 630 -10.89 19.03 3.66
N ILE A 631 -11.88 18.39 4.28
CA ILE A 631 -12.91 17.63 3.58
C ILE A 631 -14.17 18.48 3.38
N ASP A 632 -14.60 18.62 2.12
CA ASP A 632 -15.91 19.17 1.81
C ASP A 632 -16.98 18.08 2.03
N TYR A 633 -17.84 18.27 3.04
CA TYR A 633 -18.77 17.26 3.51
C TYR A 633 -20.19 17.39 2.96
N GLU A 634 -20.45 18.36 2.10
CA GLU A 634 -21.80 18.65 1.65
C GLU A 634 -22.39 17.51 0.77
N ASP A 635 -23.64 17.13 1.09
CA ASP A 635 -24.66 16.30 0.41
C ASP A 635 -24.24 15.07 -0.44
N GLU A 636 -24.34 13.87 0.16
CA GLU A 636 -24.31 12.55 -0.51
C GLU A 636 -25.71 11.90 -0.66
N SER A 637 -26.82 12.61 -0.39
CA SER A 637 -28.15 11.98 -0.34
C SER A 637 -28.88 11.81 -1.68
N SER A 638 -28.38 12.32 -2.80
CA SER A 638 -28.85 11.79 -4.08
C SER A 638 -28.12 10.47 -4.32
N SER A 639 -28.86 9.37 -4.31
CA SER A 639 -28.37 8.13 -4.89
C SER A 639 -28.07 8.39 -6.36
N LEU A 640 -26.82 8.80 -6.66
CA LEU A 640 -26.25 9.03 -7.98
C LEU A 640 -26.10 7.70 -8.73
N LYS A 641 -27.19 6.97 -8.84
CA LYS A 641 -27.32 5.98 -9.90
C LYS A 641 -27.96 6.70 -11.05
N LEU A 642 -27.28 6.68 -12.18
CA LEU A 642 -27.93 6.64 -13.48
C LEU A 642 -28.74 5.32 -13.55
N ASP A 643 -29.79 5.17 -12.74
CA ASP A 643 -30.72 4.06 -12.91
C ASP A 643 -31.41 4.35 -14.25
N SER A 644 -31.09 3.53 -15.25
CA SER A 644 -31.58 3.59 -16.64
C SER A 644 -33.10 3.38 -16.77
N LYS A 645 -33.82 3.44 -15.64
CA LYS A 645 -35.28 3.30 -15.51
C LYS A 645 -35.88 4.66 -15.16
N SER A 646 -35.54 5.69 -15.94
CA SER A 646 -36.36 6.90 -16.02
C SER A 646 -37.65 6.55 -16.76
N THR A 647 -38.80 7.04 -16.29
CA THR A 647 -40.08 6.97 -17.02
C THR A 647 -40.11 7.92 -18.23
N VAL A 648 -39.14 8.84 -18.30
CA VAL A 648 -38.98 9.83 -19.39
C VAL A 648 -37.86 9.40 -20.34
N GLU A 649 -38.18 9.30 -21.63
CA GLU A 649 -37.24 8.98 -22.70
C GLU A 649 -36.25 10.15 -22.96
N SER A 650 -34.97 9.83 -23.15
CA SER A 650 -33.93 10.84 -23.45
C SER A 650 -34.04 11.33 -24.88
N LYS A 651 -33.78 12.62 -25.11
CA LYS A 651 -33.77 13.23 -26.46
C LYS A 651 -32.42 13.06 -27.18
N LEU A 652 -31.41 12.50 -26.51
CA LEU A 652 -30.06 12.35 -27.03
C LEU A 652 -29.93 11.05 -27.84
N ALA A 653 -29.03 11.05 -28.83
CA ALA A 653 -28.69 9.83 -29.55
C ALA A 653 -28.09 8.78 -28.61
N LYS A 654 -28.39 7.49 -28.85
CA LYS A 654 -27.94 6.39 -27.98
C LYS A 654 -26.43 6.38 -27.70
N PRO A 655 -25.53 6.60 -28.68
CA PRO A 655 -24.10 6.69 -28.42
C PRO A 655 -23.69 7.86 -27.49
N VAL A 656 -24.42 8.97 -27.52
CA VAL A 656 -24.19 10.13 -26.63
C VAL A 656 -24.68 9.81 -25.22
N GLN A 657 -25.82 9.13 -25.08
CA GLN A 657 -26.29 8.65 -23.78
C GLN A 657 -25.28 7.71 -23.13
N ASP A 658 -24.75 6.76 -23.90
CA ASP A 658 -23.76 5.80 -23.43
C ASP A 658 -22.46 6.51 -23.04
N LEU A 659 -22.04 7.54 -23.79
CA LEU A 659 -20.88 8.39 -23.45
C LEU A 659 -21.08 9.11 -22.11
N VAL A 660 -22.23 9.77 -21.91
CA VAL A 660 -22.50 10.51 -20.66
C VAL A 660 -22.58 9.56 -19.46
N GLN A 661 -23.23 8.40 -19.61
CA GLN A 661 -23.27 7.38 -18.56
C GLN A 661 -21.88 6.90 -18.17
N MET A 662 -21.03 6.69 -19.17
CA MET A 662 -19.64 6.31 -19.03
C MET A 662 -18.83 7.38 -18.29
N LEU A 663 -18.92 8.66 -18.70
CA LEU A 663 -18.17 9.77 -18.11
C LEU A 663 -18.49 9.99 -16.63
N PHE A 664 -19.73 9.74 -16.23
CA PHE A 664 -20.23 9.94 -14.86
C PHE A 664 -20.30 8.65 -14.03
N ASP A 665 -19.63 7.55 -14.45
CA ASP A 665 -19.57 6.32 -13.67
C ASP A 665 -18.63 6.41 -12.45
N ILE A 666 -19.23 6.48 -11.28
CA ILE A 666 -18.56 6.53 -9.98
C ILE A 666 -17.66 5.30 -9.76
N ASN A 667 -18.02 4.12 -10.29
CA ASN A 667 -17.20 2.91 -10.08
C ASN A 667 -15.88 2.99 -10.84
N THR A 668 -15.88 3.61 -12.02
CA THR A 668 -14.66 3.87 -12.79
C THR A 668 -13.75 4.85 -12.05
N MET A 669 -14.31 5.93 -11.47
CA MET A 669 -13.54 6.85 -10.62
C MET A 669 -12.94 6.14 -9.39
N LYS A 670 -13.70 5.25 -8.73
CA LYS A 670 -13.19 4.41 -7.61
C LYS A 670 -12.01 3.54 -8.00
N LYS A 671 -12.08 2.88 -9.17
CA LYS A 671 -10.99 2.03 -9.65
C LYS A 671 -9.68 2.81 -9.83
N VAL A 672 -9.77 4.03 -10.38
CA VAL A 672 -8.61 4.91 -10.56
C VAL A 672 -8.02 5.34 -9.22
N MET A 673 -8.85 5.62 -8.20
CA MET A 673 -8.34 5.93 -6.86
C MET A 673 -7.58 4.76 -6.22
N ILE A 674 -8.06 3.52 -6.42
CA ILE A 674 -7.36 2.32 -5.95
C ILE A 674 -6.01 2.16 -6.68
N GLU A 675 -5.96 2.41 -7.98
CA GLU A 675 -4.72 2.37 -8.78
C GLU A 675 -3.66 3.32 -8.23
N PHE A 676 -4.07 4.47 -7.70
CA PHE A 676 -3.19 5.44 -7.06
C PHE A 676 -2.83 5.15 -5.60
N GLU A 677 -3.22 3.98 -5.07
CA GLU A 677 -2.98 3.60 -3.68
C GLU A 677 -3.64 4.57 -2.69
N LEU A 678 -4.83 5.09 -3.01
CA LEU A 678 -5.57 5.99 -2.15
C LEU A 678 -6.65 5.24 -1.36
N ASP A 679 -6.78 5.56 -0.06
CA ASP A 679 -7.77 4.93 0.82
C ASP A 679 -9.17 5.52 0.58
N MET A 680 -10.02 4.80 -0.15
CA MET A 680 -11.39 5.23 -0.46
C MET A 680 -12.35 5.30 0.76
N GLU A 681 -12.06 4.62 1.87
CA GLU A 681 -12.91 4.69 3.07
C GLU A 681 -12.64 5.95 3.89
N LYS A 682 -11.39 6.41 3.86
CA LYS A 682 -10.96 7.63 4.54
C LYS A 682 -11.02 8.85 3.62
N MET A 683 -10.98 8.62 2.31
CA MET A 683 -11.16 9.60 1.23
C MET A 683 -12.35 9.22 0.35
N PRO A 684 -13.60 9.53 0.76
CA PRO A 684 -14.73 9.39 -0.16
C PRO A 684 -14.47 10.26 -1.40
N LEU A 685 -14.95 9.80 -2.56
CA LEU A 685 -14.84 10.53 -3.83
C LEU A 685 -15.33 11.97 -3.68
N GLY A 686 -14.56 12.93 -4.22
CA GLY A 686 -14.97 14.33 -4.32
C GLY A 686 -14.79 15.19 -3.06
N LYS A 687 -13.97 14.75 -2.10
CA LYS A 687 -13.88 15.39 -0.78
C LYS A 687 -12.61 16.18 -0.49
N LEU A 688 -11.54 16.05 -1.27
CA LEU A 688 -10.33 16.86 -1.06
C LEU A 688 -10.59 18.28 -1.53
N SER A 689 -10.42 19.26 -0.64
CA SER A 689 -10.55 20.66 -1.06
C SER A 689 -9.52 21.03 -2.14
N LYS A 690 -9.91 21.88 -3.09
CA LYS A 690 -9.00 22.46 -4.10
C LYS A 690 -7.75 23.08 -3.46
N ARG A 691 -7.92 23.72 -2.29
CA ARG A 691 -6.81 24.30 -1.51
C ARG A 691 -5.78 23.24 -1.11
N GLN A 692 -6.24 22.07 -0.65
CA GLN A 692 -5.35 20.99 -0.24
C GLN A 692 -4.62 20.36 -1.42
N ILE A 693 -5.29 20.23 -2.57
CA ILE A 693 -4.68 19.79 -3.84
C ILE A 693 -3.58 20.79 -4.28
N GLN A 694 -3.84 22.10 -4.20
CA GLN A 694 -2.86 23.14 -4.50
C GLN A 694 -1.64 23.10 -3.56
N GLN A 695 -1.87 22.86 -2.26
CA GLN A 695 -0.77 22.67 -1.30
C GLN A 695 0.06 21.42 -1.64
N ALA A 696 -0.56 20.32 -2.05
CA ALA A 696 0.15 19.12 -2.48
C ALA A 696 1.01 19.38 -3.73
N PHE A 697 0.50 20.14 -4.71
CA PHE A 697 1.29 20.57 -5.86
C PHE A 697 2.50 21.41 -5.45
N ALA A 698 2.34 22.37 -4.52
CA ALA A 698 3.44 23.19 -4.04
C ALA A 698 4.55 22.34 -3.37
N VAL A 699 4.18 21.30 -2.61
CA VAL A 699 5.15 20.37 -2.01
C VAL A 699 5.84 19.52 -3.09
N LEU A 700 5.13 19.09 -4.13
CA LEU A 700 5.75 18.36 -5.26
C LEU A 700 6.73 19.26 -6.04
N SER A 701 6.43 20.55 -6.20
CA SER A 701 7.35 21.55 -6.77
C SER A 701 8.61 21.73 -5.93
N GLU A 702 8.47 21.76 -4.60
CA GLU A 702 9.61 21.78 -3.70
C GLU A 702 10.46 20.50 -3.82
N LEU A 703 9.82 19.33 -3.84
CA LEU A 703 10.50 18.04 -4.04
C LEU A 703 11.29 18.01 -5.36
N GLN A 704 10.71 18.52 -6.45
CA GLN A 704 11.42 18.66 -7.72
C GLN A 704 12.69 19.50 -7.55
N ASN A 705 12.56 20.69 -6.98
CA ASN A 705 13.71 21.59 -6.79
C ASN A 705 14.79 20.92 -5.95
N LEU A 706 14.41 20.23 -4.87
CA LEU A 706 15.34 19.49 -4.03
C LEU A 706 16.05 18.35 -4.77
N VAL A 707 15.36 17.59 -5.62
CA VAL A 707 15.98 16.53 -6.43
C VAL A 707 16.96 17.13 -7.44
N GLN A 708 16.59 18.22 -8.11
CA GLN A 708 17.43 18.89 -9.11
C GLN A 708 18.68 19.53 -8.50
N THR A 709 18.56 20.17 -7.33
CA THR A 709 19.69 20.80 -6.63
C THR A 709 20.49 19.82 -5.77
N LYS A 710 20.15 18.52 -5.76
CA LYS A 710 20.72 17.51 -4.86
C LYS A 710 20.66 17.95 -3.38
N GLY A 711 19.47 18.39 -2.95
CA GLY A 711 19.17 18.74 -1.57
C GLY A 711 19.42 17.57 -0.61
N SER A 712 19.51 17.88 0.69
CA SER A 712 19.80 16.87 1.70
C SER A 712 18.66 15.85 1.84
N ASP A 713 19.00 14.60 2.18
CA ASP A 713 18.02 13.54 2.41
C ASP A 713 16.98 13.92 3.47
N THR A 714 17.35 14.73 4.46
CA THR A 714 16.45 15.25 5.50
C THR A 714 15.37 16.17 4.93
N MET A 715 15.71 17.01 3.93
CA MET A 715 14.74 17.88 3.26
C MET A 715 13.79 17.08 2.36
N LEU A 716 14.30 16.09 1.63
CA LEU A 716 13.49 15.18 0.82
C LEU A 716 12.52 14.36 1.68
N LEU A 717 13.01 13.85 2.81
CA LEU A 717 12.20 13.17 3.82
C LEU A 717 11.09 14.08 4.36
N ASP A 718 11.41 15.34 4.65
CA ASP A 718 10.43 16.30 5.15
C ASP A 718 9.32 16.61 4.16
N ALA A 719 9.69 16.92 2.92
CA ALA A 719 8.71 17.20 1.88
C ALA A 719 7.88 15.94 1.55
N SER A 720 8.48 14.74 1.63
CA SER A 720 7.75 13.47 1.52
C SER A 720 6.72 13.29 2.64
N ASN A 721 7.10 13.53 3.91
CA ASN A 721 6.18 13.49 5.05
C ASN A 721 5.02 14.47 4.89
N ARG A 722 5.30 15.69 4.43
CA ARG A 722 4.27 16.70 4.13
C ARG A 722 3.31 16.22 3.05
N PHE A 723 3.82 15.68 1.95
CA PHE A 723 3.00 15.19 0.84
C PHE A 723 2.05 14.07 1.27
N TYR A 724 2.55 13.03 1.95
CA TYR A 724 1.70 11.91 2.41
C TYR A 724 0.76 12.29 3.56
N THR A 725 1.10 13.31 4.35
CA THR A 725 0.18 13.87 5.33
C THR A 725 -0.97 14.62 4.64
N LEU A 726 -0.69 15.36 3.56
CA LEU A 726 -1.71 16.08 2.78
C LEU A 726 -2.58 15.13 1.94
N ILE A 727 -2.01 14.07 1.38
CA ILE A 727 -2.73 13.10 0.55
C ILE A 727 -2.58 11.71 1.19
N PRO A 728 -3.62 11.21 1.90
CA PRO A 728 -3.59 9.90 2.53
C PRO A 728 -3.39 8.76 1.50
N HIS A 729 -2.31 7.99 1.68
CA HIS A 729 -2.02 6.81 0.85
C HIS A 729 -2.13 5.51 1.66
N ASP A 730 -2.51 4.43 1.00
CA ASP A 730 -2.52 3.07 1.51
C ASP A 730 -1.23 2.34 1.13
N PHE A 731 -0.28 2.27 2.07
CA PHE A 731 0.94 1.46 1.95
C PHE A 731 0.80 0.10 2.66
N GLY A 732 -0.41 -0.31 3.04
CA GLY A 732 -0.63 -1.50 3.85
C GLY A 732 0.14 -1.43 5.17
N ILE A 733 1.05 -2.38 5.41
CA ILE A 733 1.94 -2.38 6.60
C ILE A 733 3.31 -1.81 6.26
N GLU A 734 3.63 -1.64 4.98
CA GLU A 734 4.94 -1.17 4.56
C GLU A 734 5.11 0.32 4.91
N ASN A 735 6.36 0.71 5.14
CA ASN A 735 6.68 2.09 5.43
C ASN A 735 6.48 2.96 4.17
N PRO A 736 5.92 4.18 4.30
CA PRO A 736 5.80 5.08 3.16
C PRO A 736 7.19 5.35 2.53
N PRO A 737 7.33 5.27 1.20
CA PRO A 737 8.62 5.47 0.54
C PRO A 737 9.01 6.94 0.50
N ILE A 738 10.31 7.26 0.53
CA ILE A 738 10.80 8.64 0.34
C ILE A 738 10.74 9.00 -1.15
N ILE A 739 10.16 10.15 -1.48
CA ILE A 739 10.09 10.68 -2.85
C ILE A 739 11.44 11.32 -3.19
N LYS A 740 12.24 10.64 -4.02
CA LYS A 740 13.62 11.05 -4.33
C LYS A 740 13.99 11.02 -5.81
N THR A 741 13.07 10.64 -6.70
CA THR A 741 13.31 10.56 -8.15
C THR A 741 12.29 11.37 -8.93
N GLU A 742 12.71 11.92 -10.07
CA GLU A 742 11.82 12.69 -10.95
C GLU A 742 10.66 11.84 -11.49
N ASP A 743 10.87 10.56 -11.75
CA ASP A 743 9.82 9.64 -12.21
C ASP A 743 8.70 9.47 -11.18
N VAL A 744 9.06 9.31 -9.90
CA VAL A 744 8.07 9.21 -8.81
C VAL A 744 7.33 10.53 -8.65
N ILE A 745 8.02 11.66 -8.75
CA ILE A 745 7.39 12.99 -8.73
C ILE A 745 6.38 13.10 -9.88
N LYS A 746 6.77 12.75 -11.11
CA LYS A 746 5.88 12.77 -12.29
C LYS A 746 4.64 11.90 -12.10
N GLN A 747 4.79 10.70 -11.53
CA GLN A 747 3.65 9.83 -11.20
C GLN A 747 2.72 10.48 -10.18
N LYS A 748 3.27 11.11 -9.12
CA LYS A 748 2.47 11.80 -8.11
C LYS A 748 1.81 13.08 -8.64
N VAL A 749 2.42 13.78 -9.58
CA VAL A 749 1.80 14.93 -10.30
C VAL A 749 0.58 14.47 -11.07
N ASN A 750 0.73 13.44 -11.92
CA ASN A 750 -0.38 12.89 -12.71
C ASN A 750 -1.54 12.41 -11.82
N MET A 751 -1.22 11.85 -10.65
CA MET A 751 -2.21 11.46 -9.65
C MET A 751 -2.97 12.68 -9.11
N VAL A 752 -2.26 13.73 -8.69
CA VAL A 752 -2.88 14.95 -8.13
C VAL A 752 -3.72 15.68 -9.18
N GLU A 753 -3.29 15.70 -10.44
CA GLU A 753 -4.09 16.22 -11.57
C GLU A 753 -5.39 15.42 -11.75
N SER A 754 -5.29 14.09 -11.77
CA SER A 754 -6.46 13.22 -11.91
C SER A 754 -7.44 13.39 -10.74
N LEU A 755 -6.94 13.60 -9.52
CA LEU A 755 -7.75 13.91 -8.35
C LEU A 755 -8.50 15.24 -8.50
N LEU A 756 -7.86 16.26 -9.05
CA LEU A 756 -8.50 17.55 -9.34
C LEU A 756 -9.62 17.42 -10.37
N GLU A 757 -9.41 16.64 -11.43
CA GLU A 757 -10.44 16.41 -12.44
C GLU A 757 -11.63 15.59 -11.89
N MET A 758 -11.36 14.59 -11.05
CA MET A 758 -12.40 13.82 -10.38
C MET A 758 -13.21 14.67 -9.39
N GLU A 759 -12.57 15.60 -8.67
CA GLU A 759 -13.28 16.55 -7.79
C GLU A 759 -14.25 17.42 -8.59
N ILE A 760 -13.83 17.93 -9.75
CA ILE A 760 -14.69 18.70 -10.66
C ILE A 760 -15.86 17.85 -11.16
N ALA A 761 -15.59 16.62 -11.60
CA ALA A 761 -16.62 15.71 -12.07
C ALA A 761 -17.66 15.41 -10.97
N TYR A 762 -17.20 15.23 -9.73
CA TYR A 762 -18.06 15.00 -8.57
C TYR A 762 -18.87 16.25 -8.17
N SER A 763 -18.25 17.43 -8.19
CA SER A 763 -18.93 18.71 -7.95
C SER A 763 -20.07 18.93 -8.96
N MET A 764 -19.83 18.57 -10.24
CA MET A 764 -20.85 18.60 -11.28
C MET A 764 -21.98 17.58 -11.03
N LEU A 765 -21.65 16.36 -10.63
CA LEU A 765 -22.65 15.36 -10.23
C LEU A 765 -23.57 15.91 -9.14
N LYS A 766 -23.01 16.56 -8.12
CA LYS A 766 -23.76 17.06 -6.96
C LYS A 766 -24.61 18.31 -7.23
N SER A 767 -24.20 19.16 -8.17
CA SER A 767 -24.93 20.41 -8.48
C SER A 767 -26.38 20.11 -8.92
N SER A 768 -27.36 20.59 -8.15
CA SER A 768 -28.79 20.21 -8.18
C SER A 768 -29.60 20.71 -9.39
N GLY A 769 -28.94 20.97 -10.52
CA GLY A 769 -29.59 21.46 -11.73
C GLY A 769 -30.38 20.36 -12.44
N GLY A 770 -31.63 20.13 -12.02
CA GLY A 770 -32.62 19.31 -12.75
C GLY A 770 -32.81 17.87 -12.28
N GLU A 771 -32.03 17.38 -11.31
CA GLU A 771 -32.12 15.99 -10.79
C GLU A 771 -33.39 15.67 -9.95
N GLY A 772 -34.34 16.60 -9.91
CA GLY A 772 -35.66 16.41 -9.27
C GLY A 772 -36.83 16.91 -10.10
N ASP A 773 -36.62 17.33 -11.35
CA ASP A 773 -37.71 17.61 -12.27
C ASP A 773 -38.15 16.28 -12.91
N GLU A 774 -39.32 15.77 -12.52
CA GLU A 774 -39.86 14.50 -13.03
C GLU A 774 -39.99 14.47 -14.57
N ASN A 775 -39.85 15.62 -15.23
CA ASN A 775 -39.96 15.77 -16.68
C ASN A 775 -38.64 15.67 -17.46
N VAL A 776 -37.48 15.54 -16.81
CA VAL A 776 -36.16 15.52 -17.48
C VAL A 776 -35.41 14.22 -17.22
N ASN A 777 -34.92 13.59 -18.29
CA ASN A 777 -34.10 12.38 -18.17
C ASN A 777 -32.76 12.72 -17.47
N PRO A 778 -32.31 11.93 -16.46
CA PRO A 778 -31.06 12.19 -15.74
C PRO A 778 -29.82 12.29 -16.64
N VAL A 779 -29.75 11.50 -17.72
CA VAL A 779 -28.66 11.55 -18.69
C VAL A 779 -28.63 12.91 -19.39
N ASP A 780 -29.79 13.47 -19.73
CA ASP A 780 -29.90 14.77 -20.39
C ASP A 780 -29.50 15.90 -19.43
N ALA A 781 -29.87 15.80 -18.15
CA ALA A 781 -29.43 16.75 -17.12
C ALA A 781 -27.90 16.76 -16.97
N HIS A 782 -27.26 15.59 -16.90
CA HIS A 782 -25.80 15.49 -16.85
C HIS A 782 -25.11 15.97 -18.13
N TYR A 783 -25.71 15.71 -19.29
CA TYR A 783 -25.22 16.22 -20.57
C TYR A 783 -25.21 17.76 -20.60
N LEU A 784 -26.28 18.41 -20.12
CA LEU A 784 -26.35 19.87 -20.05
C LEU A 784 -25.26 20.46 -19.13
N LYS A 785 -24.91 19.78 -18.03
CA LYS A 785 -23.82 20.19 -17.13
C LYS A 785 -22.45 20.22 -17.82
N LEU A 786 -22.24 19.45 -18.89
CA LEU A 786 -21.01 19.49 -19.68
C LEU A 786 -20.86 20.78 -20.51
N ASN A 787 -21.93 21.61 -20.63
CA ASN A 787 -21.92 22.85 -21.41
C ASN A 787 -21.29 22.68 -22.81
N THR A 788 -21.55 21.53 -23.43
CA THR A 788 -20.91 21.10 -24.67
C THR A 788 -21.92 20.41 -25.56
N HIS A 789 -22.00 20.84 -26.81
CA HIS A 789 -22.79 20.16 -27.82
C HIS A 789 -21.99 19.01 -28.42
N ILE A 790 -22.52 17.79 -28.33
CA ILE A 790 -21.90 16.55 -28.81
C ILE A 790 -22.86 15.90 -29.81
N GLU A 791 -22.38 15.65 -31.01
CA GLU A 791 -23.14 15.03 -32.10
C GLU A 791 -22.39 13.80 -32.63
N VAL A 792 -23.11 12.73 -32.95
CA VAL A 792 -22.50 11.51 -33.51
C VAL A 792 -22.13 11.77 -34.97
N LEU A 793 -20.88 11.51 -35.34
CA LEU A 793 -20.44 11.58 -36.73
C LEU A 793 -20.86 10.30 -37.45
N GLU A 794 -21.59 10.44 -38.56
CA GLU A 794 -22.02 9.31 -39.40
C GLU A 794 -20.81 8.57 -39.98
N ARG A 795 -20.82 7.23 -39.88
CA ARG A 795 -19.70 6.37 -40.29
C ARG A 795 -19.41 6.40 -41.79
N ASP A 796 -20.43 6.63 -42.60
CA ASP A 796 -20.30 6.66 -44.07
C ASP A 796 -19.82 8.01 -44.60
N SER A 797 -19.69 9.02 -43.74
CA SER A 797 -19.25 10.36 -44.11
C SER A 797 -17.78 10.38 -44.55
N GLU A 798 -17.45 11.25 -45.52
CA GLU A 798 -16.06 11.47 -45.95
C GLU A 798 -15.17 11.98 -44.80
N GLU A 799 -15.75 12.72 -43.88
CA GLU A 799 -15.08 13.18 -42.66
C GLU A 799 -14.71 12.02 -41.74
N PHE A 800 -15.57 11.02 -41.58
CA PHE A 800 -15.24 9.82 -40.78
C PHE A 800 -14.12 9.01 -41.44
N LYS A 801 -14.15 8.83 -42.76
CA LYS A 801 -13.09 8.13 -43.52
C LYS A 801 -11.74 8.82 -43.36
N LEU A 802 -11.71 10.16 -43.42
CA LEU A 802 -10.51 10.96 -43.18
C LEU A 802 -9.92 10.70 -41.78
N LEU A 803 -10.77 10.70 -40.75
CA LEU A 803 -10.35 10.45 -39.36
C LEU A 803 -9.89 9.00 -39.15
N GLN A 804 -10.57 8.04 -39.78
CA GLN A 804 -10.17 6.63 -39.76
C GLN A 804 -8.79 6.45 -40.38
N GLN A 805 -8.54 7.08 -41.54
CA GLN A 805 -7.23 7.07 -42.18
C GLN A 805 -6.17 7.74 -41.30
N TYR A 806 -6.52 8.84 -40.62
CA TYR A 806 -5.60 9.52 -39.71
C TYR A 806 -5.18 8.61 -38.53
N VAL A 807 -6.12 7.89 -37.92
CA VAL A 807 -5.83 6.91 -36.86
C VAL A 807 -4.95 5.78 -37.39
N GLN A 808 -5.28 5.20 -38.55
CA GLN A 808 -4.53 4.07 -39.12
C GLN A 808 -3.10 4.44 -39.50
N ASN A 809 -2.89 5.58 -40.16
CA ASN A 809 -1.58 5.97 -40.68
C ASN A 809 -0.61 6.45 -39.61
N THR A 810 -1.12 6.98 -38.49
CA THR A 810 -0.29 7.63 -37.47
C THR A 810 -0.14 6.79 -36.19
N HIS A 811 -0.40 5.49 -36.30
CA HIS A 811 0.00 4.52 -35.29
C HIS A 811 1.49 4.23 -35.39
N ALA A 812 2.24 4.47 -34.31
CA ALA A 812 3.68 4.35 -34.31
C ALA A 812 4.12 2.89 -34.23
N GLU A 813 5.16 2.53 -34.98
CA GLU A 813 5.73 1.18 -34.99
C GLU A 813 6.27 0.75 -33.61
N THR A 814 6.78 1.70 -32.81
CA THR A 814 7.27 1.41 -31.44
C THR A 814 6.14 1.13 -30.45
N HIS A 815 4.88 1.43 -30.80
CA HIS A 815 3.69 1.20 -29.97
C HIS A 815 2.87 0.02 -30.49
N ALA A 816 3.53 -1.06 -30.91
CA ALA A 816 2.91 -2.23 -31.52
C ALA A 816 2.22 -3.20 -30.52
N ASN A 817 2.28 -2.91 -29.22
CA ASN A 817 1.70 -3.71 -28.14
C ASN A 817 0.16 -3.71 -28.14
N TYR A 818 -0.47 -2.71 -28.77
CA TYR A 818 -1.92 -2.65 -29.00
C TYR A 818 -2.26 -2.14 -30.40
N SER A 819 -3.43 -2.52 -30.92
CA SER A 819 -4.11 -1.84 -32.03
C SER A 819 -5.22 -0.92 -31.52
N LEU A 820 -5.57 0.09 -32.31
CA LEU A 820 -6.66 1.01 -32.02
C LEU A 820 -7.82 0.74 -32.96
N GLN A 821 -8.99 0.44 -32.40
CA GLN A 821 -10.24 0.34 -33.14
C GLN A 821 -11.14 1.52 -32.80
N ILE A 822 -11.62 2.24 -33.82
CA ILE A 822 -12.61 3.30 -33.63
C ILE A 822 -13.97 2.67 -33.38
N LEU A 823 -14.55 2.95 -32.20
CA LEU A 823 -15.91 2.57 -31.87
C LEU A 823 -16.89 3.65 -32.31
N GLU A 824 -16.69 4.88 -31.86
CA GLU A 824 -17.56 6.02 -32.17
C GLU A 824 -16.74 7.30 -32.31
N VAL A 825 -17.21 8.21 -33.17
CA VAL A 825 -16.64 9.54 -33.34
C VAL A 825 -17.72 10.57 -33.08
N PHE A 826 -17.42 11.54 -32.23
CA PHE A 826 -18.31 12.62 -31.87
C PHE A 826 -17.75 13.95 -32.34
N LYS A 827 -18.57 14.78 -33.00
CA LYS A 827 -18.30 16.20 -33.19
C LYS A 827 -18.56 16.91 -31.87
N VAL A 828 -17.61 17.70 -31.44
CA VAL A 828 -17.65 18.40 -30.16
C VAL A 828 -17.64 19.90 -30.43
N LYS A 829 -18.57 20.63 -29.79
CA LYS A 829 -18.62 22.08 -29.83
C LYS A 829 -18.90 22.63 -28.45
N ARG A 830 -17.85 23.16 -27.83
CA ARG A 830 -17.90 23.65 -26.45
C ARG A 830 -18.44 25.07 -26.37
N GLN A 831 -19.22 25.37 -25.34
CA GLN A 831 -19.84 26.69 -25.20
C GLN A 831 -18.77 27.78 -25.02
N GLY A 832 -18.80 28.79 -25.90
CA GLY A 832 -17.89 29.95 -25.84
C GLY A 832 -16.49 29.72 -26.40
N GLU A 833 -16.09 28.48 -26.71
CA GLU A 833 -14.75 28.16 -27.22
C GLU A 833 -14.50 28.79 -28.61
N ASP A 834 -15.48 28.75 -29.51
CA ASP A 834 -15.42 29.44 -30.81
C ASP A 834 -15.15 30.94 -30.70
N LYS A 835 -15.77 31.60 -29.70
CA LYS A 835 -15.60 33.04 -29.46
C LYS A 835 -14.19 33.33 -28.96
N ARG A 836 -13.69 32.48 -28.05
CA ARG A 836 -12.33 32.55 -27.51
C ARG A 836 -11.25 32.27 -28.58
N TYR A 837 -11.51 31.32 -29.48
CA TYR A 837 -10.60 30.93 -30.55
C TYR A 837 -10.60 31.90 -31.76
N LYS A 838 -11.64 32.74 -31.91
CA LYS A 838 -11.80 33.69 -33.02
C LYS A 838 -10.54 34.54 -33.34
N PRO A 839 -9.76 35.06 -32.38
CA PRO A 839 -8.52 35.79 -32.68
C PRO A 839 -7.48 34.92 -33.40
N PHE A 840 -7.44 33.62 -33.11
CA PHE A 840 -6.45 32.67 -33.60
C PHE A 840 -6.84 32.06 -34.96
N LYS A 841 -8.10 32.19 -35.41
CA LYS A 841 -8.51 31.82 -36.78
C LYS A 841 -7.77 32.60 -37.89
N LYS A 842 -7.15 33.74 -37.55
CA LYS A 842 -6.33 34.54 -38.47
C LYS A 842 -4.87 34.08 -38.53
N LEU A 843 -4.40 33.29 -37.56
CA LEU A 843 -3.04 32.78 -37.56
C LEU A 843 -2.89 31.70 -38.63
N ASN A 844 -1.72 31.69 -39.27
CA ASN A 844 -1.31 30.64 -40.19
C ASN A 844 -0.86 29.37 -39.42
N ASN A 845 -0.74 28.23 -40.12
CA ASN A 845 -0.29 26.95 -39.56
C ASN A 845 -1.21 26.43 -38.43
N ARG A 846 -2.52 26.39 -38.71
CA ARG A 846 -3.50 25.69 -37.86
C ARG A 846 -3.46 24.20 -38.19
N LYS A 847 -3.26 23.36 -37.19
CA LYS A 847 -3.19 21.90 -37.35
C LYS A 847 -4.28 21.22 -36.52
N LEU A 848 -4.80 20.11 -37.02
CA LEU A 848 -5.66 19.21 -36.27
C LEU A 848 -4.77 18.16 -35.58
N LEU A 849 -4.69 18.18 -34.26
CA LEU A 849 -3.73 17.37 -33.49
C LEU A 849 -4.39 16.56 -32.38
N TRP A 850 -3.75 15.44 -32.03
CA TRP A 850 -4.22 14.48 -31.03
C TRP A 850 -3.89 14.91 -29.61
N HIS A 851 -4.87 14.80 -28.72
CA HIS A 851 -4.67 14.88 -27.27
C HIS A 851 -5.32 13.68 -26.58
N GLY A 852 -4.56 12.96 -25.77
CA GLY A 852 -5.04 11.86 -24.97
C GLY A 852 -4.98 12.19 -23.48
N SER A 853 -5.95 11.71 -22.73
CA SER A 853 -6.00 11.87 -21.28
C SER A 853 -6.69 10.66 -20.66
N ARG A 854 -6.53 10.46 -19.36
CA ARG A 854 -7.29 9.43 -18.63
C ARG A 854 -8.78 9.68 -18.80
N PHE A 855 -9.53 8.59 -18.94
CA PHE A 855 -10.98 8.64 -19.14
C PHE A 855 -11.72 9.51 -18.11
N THR A 856 -11.31 9.47 -16.84
CA THR A 856 -11.90 10.26 -15.73
C THR A 856 -11.77 11.77 -15.91
N ASN A 857 -10.82 12.24 -16.72
CA ASN A 857 -10.54 13.66 -16.89
C ASN A 857 -11.48 14.33 -17.90
N PHE A 858 -12.17 13.54 -18.73
CA PHE A 858 -12.97 14.08 -19.84
C PHE A 858 -14.19 14.89 -19.38
N VAL A 859 -14.72 14.65 -18.18
CA VAL A 859 -15.79 15.49 -17.61
C VAL A 859 -15.30 16.93 -17.41
N GLY A 860 -14.12 17.10 -16.80
CA GLY A 860 -13.49 18.40 -16.62
C GLY A 860 -13.06 19.04 -17.94
N ILE A 861 -12.52 18.24 -18.88
CA ILE A 861 -12.08 18.75 -20.18
C ILE A 861 -13.25 19.26 -21.03
N LEU A 862 -14.36 18.49 -21.12
CA LEU A 862 -15.54 18.89 -21.89
C LEU A 862 -16.21 20.11 -21.25
N SER A 863 -16.35 20.15 -19.93
CA SER A 863 -16.99 21.27 -19.26
C SER A 863 -16.16 22.56 -19.27
N GLN A 864 -14.88 22.50 -18.92
CA GLN A 864 -14.08 23.69 -18.63
C GLN A 864 -13.02 24.02 -19.67
N GLY A 865 -12.38 23.04 -20.28
CA GLY A 865 -11.16 23.33 -21.03
C GLY A 865 -10.19 22.19 -21.07
N LEU A 866 -9.41 22.10 -22.15
CA LEU A 866 -8.01 21.80 -21.92
C LEU A 866 -7.39 22.98 -21.15
N ARG A 867 -6.77 22.68 -20.01
CA ARG A 867 -6.22 23.67 -19.07
C ARG A 867 -4.71 23.47 -18.97
N ILE A 868 -4.03 24.56 -18.67
CA ILE A 868 -2.61 24.51 -18.32
C ILE A 868 -2.52 24.14 -16.84
N ALA A 869 -1.52 23.31 -16.50
CA ALA A 869 -1.23 22.95 -15.12
C ALA A 869 -1.11 24.20 -14.23
N PRO A 870 -1.60 24.16 -12.98
CA PRO A 870 -1.62 25.32 -12.12
C PRO A 870 -0.20 25.85 -11.81
N PRO A 871 -0.04 27.14 -11.46
CA PRO A 871 1.26 27.73 -11.12
C PRO A 871 2.01 26.97 -10.03
N GLU A 872 1.30 26.34 -9.10
CA GLU A 872 1.84 25.58 -7.98
C GLU A 872 2.39 24.20 -8.37
N ALA A 873 1.98 23.63 -9.51
CA ALA A 873 2.45 22.32 -9.96
C ALA A 873 3.93 22.33 -10.37
N PRO A 874 4.69 21.23 -10.22
CA PRO A 874 6.06 21.16 -10.69
C PRO A 874 6.14 21.27 -12.23
N SER A 875 7.29 21.70 -12.76
CA SER A 875 7.57 21.58 -14.21
C SER A 875 8.06 20.17 -14.58
N THR A 876 8.56 19.39 -13.62
CA THR A 876 8.94 17.98 -13.82
C THR A 876 7.73 17.18 -14.28
N GLY A 877 7.88 16.55 -15.44
CA GLY A 877 6.82 15.84 -16.14
C GLY A 877 6.42 16.49 -17.46
N TYR A 878 6.67 17.80 -17.61
CA TYR A 878 6.41 18.56 -18.83
C TYR A 878 7.73 18.94 -19.51
N MET A 879 8.04 18.27 -20.62
CA MET A 879 9.33 18.37 -21.31
C MET A 879 9.69 19.77 -21.84
N PHE A 880 8.68 20.62 -22.00
CA PHE A 880 8.77 21.98 -22.54
C PHE A 880 8.06 22.99 -21.62
N GLY A 881 7.95 22.69 -20.33
CA GLY A 881 7.24 23.51 -19.36
C GLY A 881 5.71 23.38 -19.43
N LYS A 882 5.01 24.15 -18.61
CA LYS A 882 3.56 24.00 -18.42
C LYS A 882 2.79 24.56 -19.61
N GLY A 883 2.18 23.68 -20.40
CA GLY A 883 1.34 24.04 -21.53
C GLY A 883 0.36 22.92 -21.85
N ILE A 884 -0.44 23.10 -22.91
CA ILE A 884 -1.30 22.05 -23.42
C ILE A 884 -0.53 21.28 -24.50
N TYR A 885 -0.35 19.98 -24.26
CA TYR A 885 0.43 19.09 -25.10
C TYR A 885 -0.43 18.36 -26.14
N PHE A 886 0.05 18.33 -27.37
CA PHE A 886 -0.54 17.63 -28.50
C PHE A 886 0.52 16.81 -29.25
N ALA A 887 0.08 15.79 -29.96
CA ALA A 887 0.90 15.02 -30.89
C ALA A 887 0.24 14.94 -32.27
N ASP A 888 1.05 14.80 -33.31
CA ASP A 888 0.57 14.48 -34.66
C ASP A 888 0.40 12.96 -34.87
N MET A 889 0.97 12.14 -33.98
CA MET A 889 0.83 10.68 -33.96
C MET A 889 -0.24 10.20 -32.96
N VAL A 890 -1.28 9.47 -33.43
CA VAL A 890 -2.38 9.02 -32.56
C VAL A 890 -1.89 8.14 -31.40
N SER A 891 -1.01 7.19 -31.68
CA SER A 891 -0.55 6.21 -30.68
C SER A 891 0.22 6.86 -29.53
N LYS A 892 0.93 7.97 -29.79
CA LYS A 892 1.65 8.71 -28.76
C LYS A 892 0.69 9.35 -27.76
N SER A 893 -0.35 10.02 -28.27
CA SER A 893 -1.41 10.56 -27.43
C SER A 893 -2.23 9.44 -26.76
N ALA A 894 -2.44 8.31 -27.43
CA ALA A 894 -3.21 7.17 -26.92
C ALA A 894 -2.60 6.54 -25.64
N ASN A 895 -1.28 6.57 -25.48
CA ASN A 895 -0.61 6.12 -24.24
C ASN A 895 -1.03 6.91 -22.99
N TYR A 896 -1.51 8.15 -23.16
CA TYR A 896 -2.01 8.98 -22.05
C TYR A 896 -3.43 8.62 -21.62
N CYS A 897 -4.14 7.75 -22.37
CA CYS A 897 -5.44 7.23 -21.94
C CYS A 897 -5.33 6.27 -20.75
N CYS A 898 -4.15 5.68 -20.51
CA CYS A 898 -3.88 4.70 -19.45
C CYS A 898 -4.88 3.53 -19.46
N THR A 899 -5.24 3.03 -20.64
CA THR A 899 -6.08 1.83 -20.80
C THR A 899 -5.33 0.56 -20.43
N SER A 900 -6.06 -0.53 -20.23
CA SER A 900 -5.50 -1.86 -19.96
C SER A 900 -6.38 -2.96 -20.56
N LYS A 901 -5.94 -4.22 -20.53
CA LYS A 901 -6.77 -5.35 -20.98
C LYS A 901 -8.11 -5.45 -20.26
N GLN A 902 -8.12 -5.14 -18.96
CA GLN A 902 -9.33 -5.18 -18.15
C GLN A 902 -10.23 -3.97 -18.38
N ASN A 903 -9.69 -2.87 -18.93
CA ASN A 903 -10.43 -1.67 -19.28
C ASN A 903 -9.90 -1.08 -20.61
N PRO A 904 -10.27 -1.69 -21.75
CA PRO A 904 -9.65 -1.40 -23.04
C PRO A 904 -10.23 -0.16 -23.73
N ILE A 905 -11.29 0.45 -23.19
CA ILE A 905 -11.95 1.59 -23.82
C ILE A 905 -11.27 2.89 -23.38
N GLY A 906 -10.83 3.68 -24.35
CA GLY A 906 -10.23 5.00 -24.14
C GLY A 906 -10.97 6.10 -24.91
N LEU A 907 -10.77 7.34 -24.46
CA LEU A 907 -11.25 8.55 -25.12
C LEU A 907 -10.07 9.39 -25.58
N MET A 908 -10.19 9.98 -26.78
CA MET A 908 -9.15 10.77 -27.42
C MET A 908 -9.74 12.01 -28.08
N LEU A 909 -9.04 13.15 -28.01
CA LEU A 909 -9.46 14.39 -28.64
C LEU A 909 -8.67 14.66 -29.91
N LEU A 910 -9.35 15.29 -30.87
CA LEU A 910 -8.72 16.06 -31.94
C LEU A 910 -9.09 17.53 -31.78
N CYS A 911 -8.05 18.35 -31.68
CA CYS A 911 -8.19 19.78 -31.48
C CYS A 911 -7.55 20.54 -32.63
N GLU A 912 -8.22 21.59 -33.09
CA GLU A 912 -7.64 22.60 -33.97
C GLU A 912 -6.75 23.51 -33.12
N VAL A 913 -5.45 23.47 -33.40
CA VAL A 913 -4.41 24.17 -32.63
C VAL A 913 -3.71 25.16 -33.55
N ALA A 914 -3.68 26.44 -33.13
CA ALA A 914 -2.94 27.48 -33.85
C ALA A 914 -1.46 27.48 -33.44
N ASP A 915 -0.58 27.01 -34.33
CA ASP A 915 0.83 26.75 -34.06
C ASP A 915 1.75 27.72 -34.85
N ARG A 916 2.70 28.38 -34.18
CA ARG A 916 3.83 29.08 -34.80
C ARG A 916 5.08 28.98 -33.90
N ALA A 917 5.84 27.90 -34.08
CA ALA A 917 6.85 27.44 -33.12
C ALA A 917 8.31 27.88 -33.35
N ASP A 918 9.07 28.01 -32.26
CA ASP A 918 10.37 27.36 -31.95
C ASP A 918 10.59 27.38 -30.41
N TYR A 919 11.42 26.48 -29.87
CA TYR A 919 11.68 26.20 -28.43
C TYR A 919 11.80 27.44 -27.53
N ILE A 920 11.37 27.38 -26.24
CA ILE A 920 11.88 28.09 -25.01
C ILE A 920 10.77 28.12 -23.92
N GLU A 921 11.14 28.15 -22.62
CA GLU A 921 10.25 28.28 -21.42
C GLU A 921 9.47 29.62 -21.32
N LYS A 922 9.91 30.64 -22.06
CA LYS A 922 9.23 31.89 -22.39
C LYS A 922 9.27 32.06 -23.90
N LEU A 923 8.10 32.16 -24.53
CA LEU A 923 8.01 32.35 -25.98
C LEU A 923 8.82 33.59 -26.40
N PRO A 924 9.76 33.48 -27.36
CA PRO A 924 10.41 34.63 -27.97
C PRO A 924 9.38 35.60 -28.55
N ALA A 925 9.73 36.89 -28.65
CA ALA A 925 8.86 37.89 -29.24
C ALA A 925 8.36 37.45 -30.63
N GLY A 926 7.04 37.41 -30.82
CA GLY A 926 6.39 37.01 -32.07
C GLY A 926 6.12 35.50 -32.26
N LYS A 927 6.43 34.66 -31.28
CA LYS A 927 6.13 33.22 -31.27
C LYS A 927 4.93 32.91 -30.37
N HIS A 928 4.18 31.85 -30.70
CA HIS A 928 2.90 31.54 -30.05
C HIS A 928 2.82 30.11 -29.50
N SER A 929 3.76 29.22 -29.84
CA SER A 929 3.76 27.80 -29.46
C SER A 929 5.18 27.23 -29.52
N VAL A 930 5.35 25.97 -29.11
CA VAL A 930 6.60 25.21 -29.22
C VAL A 930 6.33 23.89 -29.94
N LYS A 931 7.23 23.52 -30.85
CA LYS A 931 7.23 22.22 -31.53
C LYS A 931 8.48 21.46 -31.12
N GLY A 932 8.30 20.39 -30.34
CA GLY A 932 9.34 19.39 -30.12
C GLY A 932 9.53 18.57 -31.39
N LEU A 933 10.72 18.59 -31.99
CA LEU A 933 11.02 17.84 -33.21
C LEU A 933 11.36 16.38 -32.88
N GLY A 934 10.63 15.45 -33.47
CA GLY A 934 10.86 14.01 -33.39
C GLY A 934 11.69 13.45 -34.53
N MET A 935 12.29 12.27 -34.29
CA MET A 935 12.94 11.44 -35.31
C MET A 935 11.94 10.98 -36.37
N SER A 936 10.72 10.64 -35.96
CA SER A 936 9.62 10.25 -36.84
C SER A 936 8.51 11.30 -36.83
N GLN A 937 7.95 11.59 -38.00
CA GLN A 937 6.80 12.48 -38.19
C GLN A 937 5.86 11.93 -39.28
N PRO A 938 4.57 12.32 -39.31
CA PRO A 938 3.72 12.03 -40.46
C PRO A 938 4.30 12.65 -41.74
N ASP A 939 4.21 11.93 -42.85
CA ASP A 939 4.64 12.41 -44.16
C ASP A 939 3.96 13.75 -44.53
N PRO A 940 4.72 14.86 -44.61
CA PRO A 940 4.16 16.17 -44.95
C PRO A 940 3.53 16.23 -46.36
N GLU A 941 3.96 15.37 -47.30
CA GLU A 941 3.41 15.34 -48.65
C GLU A 941 2.00 14.73 -48.70
N MET A 942 1.65 13.93 -47.70
CA MET A 942 0.32 13.32 -47.54
C MET A 942 -0.63 14.15 -46.66
N ALA A 943 -0.21 15.34 -46.20
CA ALA A 943 -1.05 16.18 -45.36
C ALA A 943 -2.26 16.72 -46.16
N VAL A 944 -3.45 16.66 -45.57
CA VAL A 944 -4.68 17.17 -46.18
C VAL A 944 -5.00 18.54 -45.59
N ILE A 945 -5.19 19.55 -46.44
CA ILE A 945 -5.65 20.88 -46.02
C ILE A 945 -7.16 20.96 -46.21
N ARG A 946 -7.89 21.16 -45.12
CA ARG A 946 -9.34 21.36 -45.13
C ARG A 946 -9.72 22.70 -45.79
N PRO A 947 -10.96 22.87 -46.28
CA PRO A 947 -11.41 24.12 -46.90
C PRO A 947 -11.33 25.35 -45.99
N ASP A 948 -11.35 25.15 -44.68
CA ASP A 948 -11.18 26.18 -43.65
C ASP A 948 -9.70 26.52 -43.35
N GLY A 949 -8.75 25.90 -44.07
CA GLY A 949 -7.31 26.14 -43.95
C GLY A 949 -6.62 25.39 -42.81
N VAL A 950 -7.28 24.41 -42.19
CA VAL A 950 -6.67 23.54 -41.16
C VAL A 950 -5.95 22.38 -41.82
N GLU A 951 -4.69 22.14 -41.43
CA GLU A 951 -3.89 21.01 -41.89
C GLU A 951 -4.16 19.77 -41.03
N VAL A 952 -4.43 18.63 -41.67
CA VAL A 952 -4.58 17.32 -41.05
C VAL A 952 -3.35 16.46 -41.44
N PRO A 953 -2.35 16.32 -40.56
CA PRO A 953 -1.11 15.61 -40.87
C PRO A 953 -1.30 14.09 -40.75
N LEU A 954 -2.06 13.51 -41.69
CA LEU A 954 -2.46 12.09 -41.71
C LEU A 954 -1.51 11.17 -42.48
N GLY A 955 -0.32 11.66 -42.83
CA GLY A 955 0.72 10.90 -43.51
C GLY A 955 1.19 9.69 -42.71
N LYS A 956 1.72 8.67 -43.40
CA LYS A 956 2.42 7.57 -42.72
C LYS A 956 3.71 8.08 -42.07
N ALA A 957 4.17 7.40 -41.02
CA ALA A 957 5.39 7.81 -40.33
C ALA A 957 6.62 7.74 -41.26
N VAL A 958 7.35 8.85 -41.38
CA VAL A 958 8.61 8.97 -42.10
C VAL A 958 9.71 9.51 -41.18
N GLN A 959 10.96 9.20 -41.51
CA GLN A 959 12.13 9.66 -40.77
C GLN A 959 12.45 11.12 -41.12
N ASN A 960 12.66 11.93 -40.09
CA ASN A 960 13.06 13.33 -40.17
C ASN A 960 14.57 13.43 -40.42
N LYS A 961 14.99 13.23 -41.67
CA LYS A 961 16.41 13.20 -42.08
C LYS A 961 17.05 14.59 -41.90
N GLY A 962 18.16 14.67 -41.16
CA GLY A 962 19.04 15.86 -41.15
C GLY A 962 19.07 16.70 -39.86
N LYS A 963 18.48 16.25 -38.75
CA LYS A 963 18.57 16.95 -37.45
C LYS A 963 18.88 15.98 -36.31
N ASN A 964 19.87 16.30 -35.48
CA ASN A 964 20.12 15.57 -34.21
C ASN A 964 19.00 15.92 -33.23
N VAL A 965 18.01 15.04 -33.10
CA VAL A 965 16.83 15.21 -32.24
C VAL A 965 16.80 14.13 -31.16
N SER A 966 16.38 14.49 -29.94
CA SER A 966 16.30 13.58 -28.79
C SER A 966 14.92 12.92 -28.64
N LEU A 967 13.89 13.41 -29.34
CA LEU A 967 12.54 12.85 -29.30
C LEU A 967 12.33 11.81 -30.39
N LEU A 968 11.59 10.75 -30.08
CA LEU A 968 11.16 9.78 -31.09
C LEU A 968 10.08 10.34 -32.03
N TYR A 969 9.18 11.17 -31.51
CA TYR A 969 8.02 11.71 -32.24
C TYR A 969 7.81 13.18 -31.89
N ASN A 970 7.17 13.93 -32.79
CA ASN A 970 6.87 15.34 -32.55
C ASN A 970 5.97 15.57 -31.32
N GLU A 971 6.05 16.79 -30.77
CA GLU A 971 5.11 17.33 -29.78
C GLU A 971 4.80 18.78 -30.13
N TYR A 972 3.57 19.21 -29.88
CA TYR A 972 3.14 20.59 -30.07
C TYR A 972 2.59 21.09 -28.74
N ILE A 973 3.12 22.21 -28.27
CA ILE A 973 2.80 22.79 -26.97
C ILE A 973 2.30 24.21 -27.19
N VAL A 974 1.14 24.52 -26.63
CA VAL A 974 0.60 25.88 -26.56
C VAL A 974 0.50 26.35 -25.11
N TYR A 975 0.76 27.64 -24.91
CA TYR A 975 0.81 28.26 -23.59
C TYR A 975 -0.37 29.21 -23.34
N ASP A 976 -1.34 29.26 -24.26
CA ASP A 976 -2.61 29.94 -24.12
C ASP A 976 -3.76 28.96 -24.42
N ILE A 977 -4.69 28.82 -23.47
CA ILE A 977 -5.90 27.99 -23.60
C ILE A 977 -6.80 28.46 -24.76
N ALA A 978 -6.66 29.71 -25.20
CA ALA A 978 -7.41 30.28 -26.30
C ALA A 978 -6.91 29.83 -27.68
N GLN A 979 -5.71 29.25 -27.78
CA GLN A 979 -5.14 28.68 -29.01
C GLN A 979 -5.67 27.28 -29.37
N VAL A 980 -6.61 26.76 -28.58
CA VAL A 980 -7.16 25.41 -28.72
C VAL A 980 -8.66 25.48 -28.95
N ASN A 981 -9.12 24.76 -29.96
CA ASN A 981 -10.52 24.54 -30.26
C ASN A 981 -10.78 23.03 -30.43
N VAL A 982 -11.54 22.43 -29.52
CA VAL A 982 -11.83 20.99 -29.56
C VAL A 982 -12.85 20.74 -30.66
N GLN A 983 -12.55 19.85 -31.62
CA GLN A 983 -13.46 19.56 -32.73
C GLN A 983 -14.04 18.15 -32.69
N TYR A 984 -13.24 17.15 -32.31
CA TYR A 984 -13.71 15.76 -32.26
C TYR A 984 -13.30 15.07 -30.96
N LEU A 985 -14.15 14.14 -30.53
CA LEU A 985 -13.91 13.18 -29.47
C LEU A 985 -14.09 11.78 -30.06
N LEU A 986 -13.06 10.95 -29.97
CA LEU A 986 -13.06 9.58 -30.46
C LEU A 986 -13.13 8.63 -29.28
N LYS A 987 -14.08 7.70 -29.34
CA LYS A 987 -14.15 6.53 -28.46
C LYS A 987 -13.46 5.38 -29.18
N MET A 988 -12.40 4.85 -28.59
CA MET A 988 -11.61 3.78 -29.19
C MET A 988 -11.44 2.60 -28.23
N GLU A 989 -11.34 1.41 -28.81
CA GLU A 989 -10.96 0.19 -28.12
C GLU A 989 -9.48 -0.12 -28.39
N PHE A 990 -8.75 -0.39 -27.32
CA PHE A 990 -7.35 -0.77 -27.34
C PHE A 990 -7.24 -2.29 -27.30
N GLU A 991 -6.91 -2.87 -28.45
CA GLU A 991 -6.76 -4.30 -28.62
C GLU A 991 -5.32 -4.73 -28.28
N TYR A 992 -5.08 -5.14 -27.04
CA TYR A 992 -3.77 -5.59 -26.59
C TYR A 992 -3.42 -6.97 -27.15
N LYS A 993 -2.23 -7.12 -27.75
CA LYS A 993 -1.79 -8.37 -28.39
C LYS A 993 -1.21 -9.41 -27.42
N PHE A 994 -0.68 -8.97 -26.27
CA PHE A 994 0.07 -9.82 -25.33
C PHE A 994 -0.43 -9.70 -23.93
#